data_AF-A0A542JGC3-F1
#
_entry.id   AF-A0A542JGC3-F1
#
_cell.length_a   1.000
_cell.length_b   1.000
_cell.length_c   1.000
_cell.angle_alpha   90.00
_cell.angle_beta   90.00
_cell.angle_gamma   90.00
#
_symmetry.space_group_name_H-M   'P 1'
#
loop_
_entity.id
_entity.type
_entity.pdbx_description
1 polymer ?
#
loop_
_entity_poly.entity_id
_entity_poly.type
_entity_poly.pdbx_seq_one_letter_code
_entity_poly.pdbx_strand_id
1 'polypeptide(L)'
;MADQPVLARLRFGREDAERDVTEGLLLRGAFLSNAAYRGALSGHKMLIIGRKGSGKSAICMRLMSDGEGGHPGGKVLVTPDEAAGEEIRRFELQGLPGDSAKALIWRYVFAVHAARYLVDHAKGAHPGCHKADSVKALGRFLKQNGEAPGGGRLVERLAQGARGLQTSLSLEAFGIKAGVELAQSPSEGARAARQLEIVEQGVAAAFGDLGCDGVVHPPFLLMVDQLEQVWSAEPDSNSMVIGLLLAAKHAAGLYGRSVRFLLFLRADIYDSLSFGEGDKFHGDELRIAWTEQALRDLALARARASVGEELTEERLWKELFPQTVAGEEITAHLFGRCLPRPRDAIQFLNLCQEKAWLDHERERITEGDVTLAGRQFSEWKLKDLTSEYLVAHPFLRQLFPLFQNTGYVVTRAALTRRFEAAVDTLHHDFPAYANALTLQGVIDVLYGVGFLGVRRGNDVVYAGDDGLAVQPHETEFQVHPCFRAALGATTAFDLRRYEPQVAGARIATGSLGPGTPGSSSLNRDDRLLMQLARSCHSILAQVGRAVGLTQDVRDELTREINRVLDEVDRIPAGAAASVGIDVDDHLLAAAHYFTTLAAQLRATGLEESTGIGDVTRRVEEEVRRLRRAAGGSYGSSGDSHGY
;
A
#
# COMPACT_ATOMS: atom_id res chain seq x y z
N MET A 1 -18.62 -19.97 -30.74
CA MET A 1 -18.83 -19.55 -29.33
C MET A 1 -19.77 -18.37 -29.39
N ALA A 2 -20.98 -18.51 -28.83
CA ALA A 2 -21.97 -17.44 -28.83
C ALA A 2 -21.36 -16.14 -28.26
N ASP A 3 -21.75 -15.01 -28.84
CA ASP A 3 -21.17 -13.68 -28.64
C ASP A 3 -21.38 -13.22 -27.19
N GLN A 4 -20.47 -13.61 -26.30
CA GLN A 4 -20.54 -13.22 -24.89
C GLN A 4 -20.38 -11.69 -24.79
N PRO A 5 -21.22 -11.02 -23.98
CA PRO A 5 -21.14 -9.58 -23.81
C PRO A 5 -19.73 -9.17 -23.38
N VAL A 6 -19.32 -7.99 -23.80
CA VAL A 6 -17.96 -7.45 -23.61
C VAL A 6 -17.50 -7.56 -22.16
N LEU A 7 -18.41 -7.28 -21.21
CA LEU A 7 -18.12 -7.36 -19.79
C LEU A 7 -17.76 -8.78 -19.33
N ALA A 8 -18.35 -9.83 -19.91
CA ALA A 8 -18.03 -11.22 -19.57
C ALA A 8 -16.58 -11.60 -19.91
N ARG A 9 -16.05 -10.98 -20.96
CA ARG A 9 -14.67 -11.14 -21.44
C ARG A 9 -13.68 -10.21 -20.75
N LEU A 10 -14.15 -9.11 -20.16
CA LEU A 10 -13.31 -8.14 -19.46
C LEU A 10 -12.63 -8.79 -18.25
N ARG A 11 -11.30 -8.88 -18.32
CA ARG A 11 -10.44 -9.37 -17.24
C ARG A 11 -9.23 -8.45 -17.11
N PHE A 12 -8.82 -8.19 -15.87
CA PHE A 12 -7.62 -7.40 -15.59
C PHE A 12 -6.45 -8.30 -15.14
N GLY A 13 -6.52 -9.61 -15.40
CA GLY A 13 -5.50 -10.58 -14.97
C GLY A 13 -5.66 -11.02 -13.51
N ARG A 14 -4.68 -11.77 -13.03
CA ARG A 14 -4.57 -12.32 -11.67
C ARG A 14 -3.72 -11.42 -10.77
N GLU A 15 -3.70 -11.78 -9.50
CA GLU A 15 -3.00 -11.03 -8.46
C GLU A 15 -1.49 -11.36 -8.38
N ASP A 16 -1.13 -12.55 -8.83
CA ASP A 16 0.22 -13.11 -8.80
C ASP A 16 0.83 -13.18 -10.20
N ALA A 17 2.01 -12.58 -10.34
CA ALA A 17 2.69 -12.41 -11.63
C ALA A 17 2.98 -13.75 -12.33
N GLU A 18 3.23 -14.83 -11.57
CA GLU A 18 3.53 -16.16 -12.11
C GLU A 18 2.33 -16.75 -12.86
N ARG A 19 1.13 -16.64 -12.30
CA ARG A 19 -0.11 -17.08 -12.97
C ARG A 19 -0.47 -16.19 -14.13
N ASP A 20 -0.25 -14.88 -14.00
CA ASP A 20 -0.43 -13.91 -15.07
C ASP A 20 0.47 -14.19 -16.29
N VAL A 21 1.71 -14.65 -16.05
CA VAL A 21 2.60 -15.15 -17.12
C VAL A 21 2.08 -16.46 -17.71
N THR A 22 1.63 -17.39 -16.87
CA THR A 22 1.11 -18.69 -17.30
C THR A 22 -0.14 -18.54 -18.17
N GLU A 23 -1.01 -17.60 -17.85
CA GLU A 23 -2.20 -17.25 -18.64
C GLU A 23 -1.84 -16.38 -19.88
N GLY A 24 -0.57 -16.03 -20.06
CA GLY A 24 -0.04 -15.29 -21.22
C GLY A 24 -0.34 -13.79 -21.21
N LEU A 25 -1.01 -13.26 -20.18
CA LEU A 25 -1.46 -11.87 -20.12
C LEU A 25 -0.26 -10.89 -20.08
N LEU A 26 0.72 -11.16 -19.22
CA LEU A 26 1.94 -10.33 -19.12
C LEU A 26 2.83 -10.38 -20.38
N LEU A 27 2.73 -11.46 -21.15
CA LEU A 27 3.51 -11.66 -22.37
C LEU A 27 2.81 -11.11 -23.63
N ARG A 28 1.50 -10.85 -23.57
CA ARG A 28 0.68 -10.28 -24.66
C ARG A 28 0.50 -8.76 -24.56
N GLY A 29 1.53 -8.03 -24.13
CA GLY A 29 1.51 -6.56 -24.11
C GLY A 29 0.86 -5.92 -22.88
N ALA A 30 0.35 -6.70 -21.91
CA ALA A 30 -0.27 -6.17 -20.70
C ALA A 30 0.71 -5.76 -19.58
N PHE A 31 2.02 -5.88 -19.83
CA PHE A 31 3.07 -5.38 -18.94
C PHE A 31 3.37 -3.91 -19.25
N LEU A 32 3.12 -3.03 -18.27
CA LEU A 32 3.45 -1.61 -18.41
C LEU A 32 4.91 -1.34 -18.00
N SER A 33 5.69 -0.78 -18.94
CA SER A 33 7.09 -0.40 -18.71
C SER A 33 7.20 0.80 -17.77
N ASN A 34 7.73 0.58 -16.57
CA ASN A 34 8.02 1.64 -15.60
C ASN A 34 9.53 1.92 -15.48
N ALA A 35 9.90 2.95 -14.69
CA ALA A 35 11.30 3.31 -14.48
C ALA A 35 12.12 2.17 -13.87
N ALA A 36 11.53 1.38 -12.96
CA ALA A 36 12.17 0.23 -12.34
C ALA A 36 12.54 -0.84 -13.37
N TYR A 37 11.61 -1.20 -14.24
CA TYR A 37 11.87 -2.14 -15.33
C TYR A 37 12.93 -1.63 -16.28
N ARG A 38 12.90 -0.35 -16.69
CA ARG A 38 13.93 0.22 -17.58
C ARG A 38 15.31 0.25 -16.92
N GLY A 39 15.39 0.63 -15.65
CA GLY A 39 16.63 0.60 -14.86
C GLY A 39 17.19 -0.82 -14.71
N ALA A 40 16.29 -1.78 -14.44
CA ALA A 40 16.62 -3.19 -14.32
C ALA A 40 17.00 -3.83 -15.67
N LEU A 41 16.37 -3.46 -16.80
CA LEU A 41 16.71 -4.00 -18.12
C LEU A 41 18.05 -3.44 -18.62
N SER A 42 18.27 -2.13 -18.48
CA SER A 42 19.50 -1.46 -18.91
C SER A 42 20.73 -1.84 -18.08
N GLY A 43 20.54 -2.21 -16.81
CA GLY A 43 21.64 -2.53 -15.89
C GLY A 43 22.18 -1.34 -15.13
N HIS A 44 21.50 -0.19 -15.19
CA HIS A 44 21.83 0.98 -14.38
C HIS A 44 21.42 0.81 -12.91
N LYS A 45 20.55 -0.14 -12.61
CA LYS A 45 20.05 -0.41 -11.25
C LYS A 45 20.23 -1.87 -10.90
N MET A 46 20.81 -2.11 -9.73
CA MET A 46 21.05 -3.44 -9.16
C MET A 46 20.02 -3.77 -8.08
N LEU A 47 19.42 -2.78 -7.43
CA LEU A 47 18.49 -3.00 -6.32
C LEU A 47 17.12 -2.39 -6.62
N ILE A 48 16.10 -3.23 -6.73
CA ILE A 48 14.71 -2.83 -6.97
C ILE A 48 13.90 -3.04 -5.69
N ILE A 49 13.40 -1.95 -5.13
CA ILE A 49 12.72 -1.94 -3.84
C ILE A 49 11.23 -1.66 -4.06
N GLY A 50 10.35 -2.36 -3.36
CA GLY A 50 8.93 -2.01 -3.36
C GLY A 50 8.08 -2.87 -2.44
N ARG A 51 6.90 -2.36 -2.06
CA ARG A 51 5.92 -3.06 -1.21
C ARG A 51 5.41 -4.35 -1.86
N LYS A 52 4.69 -5.20 -1.11
CA LYS A 52 4.02 -6.36 -1.69
C LYS A 52 3.05 -5.88 -2.77
N GLY A 53 2.98 -6.57 -3.92
CA GLY A 53 2.08 -6.19 -5.02
C GLY A 53 2.50 -4.97 -5.86
N SER A 54 3.69 -4.38 -5.64
CA SER A 54 4.20 -3.25 -6.44
C SER A 54 4.66 -3.62 -7.86
N GLY A 55 4.83 -4.92 -8.14
CA GLY A 55 5.26 -5.43 -9.45
C GLY A 55 6.71 -5.93 -9.54
N LYS A 56 7.42 -6.13 -8.42
CA LYS A 56 8.79 -6.70 -8.40
C LYS A 56 8.88 -8.02 -9.19
N SER A 57 8.04 -9.00 -8.85
CA SER A 57 8.03 -10.29 -9.53
C SER A 57 7.56 -10.18 -10.98
N ALA A 58 6.71 -9.21 -11.34
CA ALA A 58 6.35 -8.96 -12.74
C ALA A 58 7.56 -8.47 -13.56
N ILE A 59 8.40 -7.59 -12.99
CA ILE A 59 9.67 -7.17 -13.59
C ILE A 59 10.60 -8.37 -13.74
N CYS A 60 10.76 -9.18 -12.68
CA CYS A 60 11.58 -10.38 -12.71
C CYS A 60 11.14 -11.33 -13.83
N MET A 61 9.85 -11.64 -13.91
CA MET A 61 9.32 -12.53 -14.93
C MET A 61 9.44 -11.95 -16.35
N ARG A 62 9.30 -10.63 -16.51
CA ARG A 62 9.52 -9.97 -17.80
C ARG A 62 10.98 -10.11 -18.24
N LEU A 63 11.94 -9.90 -17.34
CA LEU A 63 13.36 -10.11 -17.62
C LEU A 63 13.70 -11.58 -17.88
N MET A 64 12.98 -12.50 -17.23
CA MET A 64 13.09 -13.94 -17.46
C MET A 64 12.45 -14.43 -18.75
N SER A 65 11.60 -13.63 -19.42
CA SER A 65 10.96 -14.04 -20.67
C SER A 65 11.96 -14.15 -21.83
N ASP A 66 11.70 -15.04 -22.78
CA ASP A 66 12.43 -15.12 -24.04
C ASP A 66 11.79 -14.16 -25.05
N GLY A 67 12.58 -13.31 -25.71
CA GLY A 67 12.11 -12.38 -26.74
C GLY A 67 12.15 -10.91 -26.34
N GLU A 68 11.31 -10.10 -26.99
CA GLU A 68 11.32 -8.64 -26.83
C GLU A 68 10.94 -8.24 -25.38
N GLY A 69 11.83 -7.48 -24.75
CA GLY A 69 11.71 -7.06 -23.35
C GLY A 69 12.27 -8.06 -22.32
N GLY A 70 12.69 -9.25 -22.75
CA GLY A 70 13.52 -10.13 -21.94
C GLY A 70 14.96 -9.65 -21.86
N HIS A 71 15.71 -10.12 -20.86
CA HIS A 71 17.16 -9.96 -20.85
C HIS A 71 17.77 -10.85 -21.95
N PRO A 72 18.63 -10.30 -22.83
CA PRO A 72 19.14 -11.03 -24.00
C PRO A 72 20.22 -12.08 -23.68
N GLY A 73 20.82 -12.03 -22.48
CA GLY A 73 21.88 -12.96 -22.06
C GLY A 73 21.36 -14.18 -21.30
N GLY A 74 22.29 -15.00 -20.81
CA GLY A 74 21.96 -16.05 -19.85
C GLY A 74 21.32 -15.46 -18.60
N LYS A 75 20.41 -16.20 -17.97
CA LYS A 75 19.63 -15.72 -16.83
C LYS A 75 19.42 -16.81 -15.78
N VAL A 76 19.47 -16.43 -14.52
CA VAL A 76 19.10 -17.29 -13.40
C VAL A 76 18.37 -16.49 -12.34
N LEU A 77 17.38 -17.12 -11.71
CA LEU A 77 16.66 -16.59 -10.56
C LEU A 77 16.95 -17.48 -9.35
N VAL A 78 17.37 -16.87 -8.25
CA VAL A 78 17.55 -17.52 -6.95
C VAL A 78 16.44 -17.06 -6.01
N THR A 79 15.60 -18.00 -5.59
CA THR A 79 14.53 -17.81 -4.60
C THR A 79 14.75 -18.79 -3.46
N PRO A 80 15.37 -18.37 -2.35
CA PRO A 80 15.59 -19.24 -1.19
C PRO A 80 14.25 -19.71 -0.62
N ASP A 81 14.13 -21.02 -0.34
CA ASP A 81 13.07 -21.55 0.51
C ASP A 81 13.47 -21.43 1.98
N GLU A 82 12.53 -21.70 2.90
CA GLU A 82 12.77 -21.56 4.35
C GLU A 82 13.97 -22.39 4.84
N ALA A 83 14.19 -23.56 4.27
CA ALA A 83 15.31 -24.42 4.64
C ALA A 83 16.65 -23.83 4.17
N ALA A 84 16.72 -23.33 2.93
CA ALA A 84 17.87 -22.60 2.42
C ALA A 84 18.14 -21.31 3.21
N GLY A 85 17.09 -20.57 3.59
CA GLY A 85 17.18 -19.38 4.42
C GLY A 85 17.79 -19.69 5.78
N GLU A 86 17.35 -20.77 6.43
CA GLU A 86 17.89 -21.19 7.73
C GLU A 86 19.37 -21.57 7.66
N GLU A 87 19.80 -22.26 6.60
CA GLU A 87 21.22 -22.58 6.39
C GLU A 87 22.08 -21.31 6.27
N ILE A 88 21.57 -20.26 5.60
CA ILE A 88 22.29 -18.99 5.47
C ILE A 88 22.30 -18.22 6.80
N ARG A 89 21.18 -18.19 7.54
CA ARG A 89 21.10 -17.51 8.84
C ARG A 89 22.04 -18.11 9.87
N ARG A 90 22.15 -19.45 9.91
CA ARG A 90 23.05 -20.19 10.80
C ARG A 90 24.52 -20.16 10.38
N PHE A 91 24.82 -19.65 9.19
CA PHE A 91 26.18 -19.66 8.67
C PHE A 91 27.04 -18.61 9.36
N GLU A 92 27.87 -19.08 10.28
CA GLU A 92 28.85 -18.28 11.00
C GLU A 92 30.27 -18.83 10.75
N LEU A 93 31.25 -17.92 10.83
CA LEU A 93 32.66 -18.22 10.64
C LEU A 93 33.47 -17.56 11.75
N GLN A 94 34.33 -18.32 12.43
CA GLN A 94 35.17 -17.74 13.46
C GLN A 94 36.06 -16.62 12.90
N GLY A 95 36.06 -15.47 13.59
CA GLY A 95 36.88 -14.31 13.24
C GLY A 95 36.28 -13.40 12.17
N LEU A 96 34.99 -13.56 11.83
CA LEU A 96 34.23 -12.62 11.01
C LEU A 96 32.90 -12.23 11.69
N PRO A 97 32.44 -10.98 11.54
CA PRO A 97 31.07 -10.60 11.92
C PRO A 97 30.02 -11.33 11.08
N GLY A 98 28.81 -11.50 11.63
CA GLY A 98 27.71 -12.23 10.99
C GLY A 98 27.40 -11.72 9.57
N ASP A 99 27.33 -10.39 9.36
CA ASP A 99 27.09 -9.81 8.04
C ASP A 99 28.15 -10.25 7.00
N SER A 100 29.42 -10.28 7.43
CA SER A 100 30.55 -10.65 6.58
C SER A 100 30.60 -12.16 6.32
N ALA A 101 30.28 -12.98 7.32
CA ALA A 101 30.14 -14.43 7.13
C ALA A 101 29.01 -14.74 6.13
N LYS A 102 27.84 -14.12 6.32
CA LYS A 102 26.69 -14.26 5.43
C LYS A 102 26.98 -13.71 4.01
N ALA A 103 27.81 -12.67 3.88
CA ALA A 103 28.30 -12.22 2.58
C ALA A 103 29.17 -13.27 1.86
N LEU A 104 30.00 -14.05 2.58
CA LEU A 104 30.83 -15.08 1.96
C LEU A 104 30.00 -16.24 1.39
N ILE A 105 28.96 -16.69 2.09
CA ILE A 105 28.10 -17.75 1.54
C ILE A 105 27.30 -17.25 0.33
N TRP A 106 26.82 -16.01 0.32
CA TRP A 106 26.18 -15.42 -0.87
C TRP A 106 27.13 -15.27 -2.06
N ARG A 107 28.37 -14.81 -1.82
CA ARG A 107 29.42 -14.76 -2.84
C ARG A 107 29.72 -16.14 -3.43
N TYR A 108 29.73 -17.19 -2.60
CA TYR A 108 29.87 -18.58 -3.07
C TYR A 108 28.71 -18.98 -3.98
N VAL A 109 27.46 -18.70 -3.59
CA VAL A 109 26.27 -18.94 -4.43
C VAL A 109 26.42 -18.25 -5.79
N PHE A 110 26.81 -16.98 -5.81
CA PHE A 110 27.02 -16.21 -7.04
C PHE A 110 28.11 -16.80 -7.93
N ALA A 111 29.28 -17.11 -7.37
CA ALA A 111 30.39 -17.70 -8.10
C ALA A 111 30.02 -19.06 -8.72
N VAL A 112 29.29 -19.91 -7.97
CA VAL A 112 28.82 -21.20 -8.47
C VAL A 112 27.80 -21.04 -9.61
N HIS A 113 26.86 -20.11 -9.50
CA HIS A 113 25.89 -19.85 -10.56
C HIS A 113 26.57 -19.29 -11.83
N ALA A 114 27.52 -18.38 -11.69
CA ALA A 114 28.31 -17.87 -12.80
C ALA A 114 29.17 -18.98 -13.44
N ALA A 115 29.81 -19.83 -12.64
CA ALA A 115 30.59 -20.97 -13.13
C ALA A 115 29.73 -21.97 -13.92
N ARG A 116 28.53 -22.28 -13.44
CA ARG A 116 27.57 -23.14 -14.14
C ARG A 116 27.16 -22.57 -15.48
N TYR A 117 26.77 -21.29 -15.49
CA TYR A 117 26.44 -20.58 -16.71
C TYR A 117 27.60 -20.65 -17.71
N LEU A 118 28.82 -20.34 -17.30
CA LEU A 118 30.00 -20.38 -18.16
C LEU A 118 30.27 -21.76 -18.75
N VAL A 119 30.17 -22.82 -17.96
CA VAL A 119 30.40 -24.20 -18.42
C VAL A 119 29.38 -24.61 -19.48
N ASP A 120 28.13 -24.17 -19.35
CA ASP A 120 27.08 -24.47 -20.34
C ASP A 120 27.14 -23.53 -21.55
N HIS A 121 27.37 -22.24 -21.32
CA HIS A 121 27.55 -21.22 -22.36
C HIS A 121 28.73 -21.56 -23.28
N ALA A 122 29.85 -22.00 -22.73
CA ALA A 122 31.02 -22.40 -23.51
C ALA A 122 30.74 -23.58 -24.46
N LYS A 123 29.81 -24.50 -24.11
CA LYS A 123 29.43 -25.61 -25.00
C LYS A 123 28.59 -25.12 -26.18
N GLY A 124 27.68 -24.18 -25.93
CA GLY A 124 26.72 -23.68 -26.92
C GLY A 124 27.25 -22.57 -27.80
N ALA A 125 27.81 -21.51 -27.19
CA ALA A 125 28.21 -20.28 -27.87
C ALA A 125 29.67 -20.27 -28.34
N HIS A 126 30.52 -21.15 -27.79
CA HIS A 126 31.95 -21.21 -28.14
C HIS A 126 32.42 -22.62 -28.56
N PRO A 127 32.08 -23.08 -29.77
CA PRO A 127 32.54 -24.38 -30.28
C PRO A 127 34.07 -24.50 -30.22
N GLY A 128 34.58 -25.48 -29.45
CA GLY A 128 36.02 -25.70 -29.24
C GLY A 128 36.61 -25.03 -28.00
N CYS A 129 36.07 -23.89 -27.54
CA CYS A 129 36.55 -23.21 -26.32
C CYS A 129 36.05 -23.86 -25.01
N HIS A 130 35.08 -24.77 -25.07
CA HIS A 130 34.80 -25.69 -23.94
C HIS A 130 36.02 -26.56 -23.56
N LYS A 131 37.07 -26.57 -24.40
CA LYS A 131 38.38 -27.17 -24.10
C LYS A 131 39.37 -26.19 -23.43
N ALA A 132 39.01 -24.92 -23.23
CA ALA A 132 39.84 -23.99 -22.48
C ALA A 132 40.06 -24.52 -21.06
N ASP A 133 41.29 -24.39 -20.56
CA ASP A 133 41.67 -25.00 -19.28
C ASP A 133 40.95 -24.35 -18.10
N SER A 134 40.62 -23.05 -18.18
CA SER A 134 39.78 -22.34 -17.22
C SER A 134 38.36 -22.91 -17.16
N VAL A 135 37.70 -23.11 -18.30
CA VAL A 135 36.35 -23.72 -18.37
C VAL A 135 36.37 -25.18 -17.86
N LYS A 136 37.40 -25.95 -18.19
CA LYS A 136 37.58 -27.32 -17.65
C LYS A 136 37.82 -27.29 -16.14
N ALA A 137 38.58 -26.33 -15.63
CA ALA A 137 38.82 -26.15 -14.21
C ALA A 137 37.49 -25.88 -13.47
N LEU A 138 36.66 -24.95 -13.97
CA LEU A 138 35.32 -24.71 -13.43
C LEU A 138 34.46 -25.98 -13.47
N GLY A 139 34.43 -26.69 -14.59
CA GLY A 139 33.68 -27.94 -14.72
C GLY A 139 34.12 -29.03 -13.73
N ARG A 140 35.42 -29.14 -13.44
CA ARG A 140 35.95 -30.05 -12.41
C ARG A 140 35.63 -29.59 -11.00
N PHE A 141 35.81 -28.30 -10.70
CA PHE A 141 35.45 -27.70 -9.42
C PHE A 141 33.98 -27.95 -9.09
N LEU A 142 33.08 -27.71 -10.04
CA LEU A 142 31.65 -27.94 -9.85
C LEU A 142 31.35 -29.42 -9.52
N LYS A 143 31.99 -30.37 -10.22
CA LYS A 143 31.80 -31.80 -9.93
C LYS A 143 32.35 -32.20 -8.56
N GLN A 144 33.56 -31.76 -8.23
CA GLN A 144 34.25 -32.12 -6.98
C GLN A 144 33.54 -31.58 -5.74
N ASN A 145 32.85 -30.44 -5.85
CA ASN A 145 32.14 -29.81 -4.75
C ASN A 145 30.63 -30.06 -4.76
N GLY A 146 30.12 -31.01 -5.56
CA GLY A 146 28.68 -31.34 -5.62
C GLY A 146 27.80 -30.28 -6.30
N GLU A 147 28.42 -29.34 -7.01
CA GLU A 147 27.78 -28.21 -7.68
C GLU A 147 27.54 -28.43 -9.17
N ALA A 148 27.61 -29.66 -9.68
CA ALA A 148 27.35 -29.95 -11.10
C ALA A 148 25.87 -29.64 -11.49
N PRO A 149 25.60 -29.21 -12.75
CA PRO A 149 24.23 -28.98 -13.22
C PRO A 149 23.33 -30.21 -13.02
N GLY A 150 22.12 -30.02 -12.51
CA GLY A 150 21.16 -31.10 -12.25
C GLY A 150 21.28 -31.81 -10.89
N GLY A 151 22.23 -31.42 -10.02
CA GLY A 151 22.32 -31.93 -8.65
C GLY A 151 21.48 -31.12 -7.65
N GLY A 152 20.82 -31.82 -6.72
CA GLY A 152 20.29 -31.38 -5.43
C GLY A 152 19.32 -30.18 -5.37
N ARG A 153 18.52 -30.10 -4.30
CA ARG A 153 17.76 -28.86 -4.00
C ARG A 153 18.73 -27.73 -3.59
N LEU A 154 18.29 -26.47 -3.67
CA LEU A 154 19.11 -25.31 -3.28
C LEU A 154 19.68 -25.46 -1.86
N VAL A 155 18.86 -25.91 -0.90
CA VAL A 155 19.27 -26.16 0.49
C VAL A 155 20.42 -27.16 0.61
N GLU A 156 20.39 -28.28 -0.13
CA GLU A 156 21.42 -29.32 -0.05
C GLU A 156 22.78 -28.78 -0.51
N ARG A 157 22.74 -27.94 -1.55
CA ARG A 157 23.92 -27.29 -2.13
C ARG A 157 24.46 -26.18 -1.25
N LEU A 158 23.57 -25.37 -0.65
CA LEU A 158 23.96 -24.39 0.36
C LEU A 158 24.62 -25.05 1.56
N ALA A 159 24.04 -26.11 2.12
CA ALA A 159 24.63 -26.84 3.23
C ALA A 159 25.99 -27.45 2.87
N GLN A 160 26.16 -27.94 1.63
CA GLN A 160 27.45 -28.43 1.14
C GLN A 160 28.49 -27.31 0.98
N GLY A 161 28.09 -26.18 0.36
CA GLY A 161 28.93 -25.00 0.21
C GLY A 161 29.34 -24.40 1.55
N ALA A 162 28.40 -24.28 2.50
CA ALA A 162 28.63 -23.83 3.87
C ALA A 162 29.68 -24.71 4.55
N ARG A 163 29.50 -26.04 4.55
CA ARG A 163 30.49 -26.98 5.09
C ARG A 163 31.85 -26.83 4.39
N GLY A 164 31.86 -26.66 3.07
CA GLY A 164 33.08 -26.44 2.30
C GLY A 164 33.84 -25.19 2.71
N LEU A 165 33.14 -24.06 2.89
CA LEU A 165 33.73 -22.81 3.37
C LEU A 165 34.25 -22.93 4.81
N GLN A 166 33.50 -23.62 5.68
CA GLN A 166 33.87 -23.89 7.08
C GLN A 166 35.01 -24.92 7.23
N THR A 167 35.29 -25.75 6.22
CA THR A 167 36.30 -26.82 6.31
C THR A 167 37.32 -26.70 5.18
N SER A 168 37.01 -27.23 4.01
CA SER A 168 37.80 -27.01 2.81
C SER A 168 36.96 -27.23 1.56
N LEU A 169 37.06 -26.30 0.61
CA LEU A 169 36.63 -26.52 -0.77
C LEU A 169 37.68 -27.34 -1.52
N SER A 170 37.23 -28.15 -2.48
CA SER A 170 38.14 -28.86 -3.40
C SER A 170 38.60 -27.91 -4.49
N LEU A 171 39.82 -27.37 -4.34
CA LEU A 171 40.42 -26.35 -5.22
C LEU A 171 41.53 -26.88 -6.14
N GLU A 172 41.75 -28.19 -6.17
CA GLU A 172 42.78 -28.84 -7.01
C GLU A 172 42.62 -28.50 -8.49
N ALA A 173 41.38 -28.27 -8.94
CA ALA A 173 41.06 -27.88 -10.29
C ALA A 173 41.73 -26.55 -10.71
N PHE A 174 42.04 -25.67 -9.76
CA PHE A 174 42.72 -24.38 -9.95
C PHE A 174 44.23 -24.45 -9.68
N GLY A 175 44.80 -25.65 -9.52
CA GLY A 175 46.24 -25.84 -9.29
C GLY A 175 46.69 -25.69 -7.85
N ILE A 176 45.76 -25.53 -6.90
CA ILE A 176 46.06 -25.34 -5.48
C ILE A 176 45.81 -26.65 -4.72
N LYS A 177 46.86 -27.21 -4.11
CA LYS A 177 46.74 -28.36 -3.20
C LYS A 177 46.29 -27.84 -1.83
N ALA A 178 44.99 -27.93 -1.57
CA ALA A 178 44.26 -27.30 -0.46
C ALA A 178 44.84 -27.52 0.97
N GLY A 179 45.74 -28.48 1.17
CA GLY A 179 46.27 -28.84 2.49
C GLY A 179 47.43 -27.99 3.05
N VAL A 180 48.22 -27.29 2.22
CA VAL A 180 49.48 -26.65 2.71
C VAL A 180 49.42 -25.11 2.73
N GLU A 181 48.79 -24.47 1.75
CA GLU A 181 48.76 -22.99 1.64
C GLU A 181 47.63 -22.34 2.45
N LEU A 182 46.50 -23.04 2.64
CA LEU A 182 45.31 -22.51 3.32
C LEU A 182 45.33 -22.75 4.84
N ALA A 183 46.13 -23.72 5.30
CA ALA A 183 46.30 -24.07 6.71
C ALA A 183 46.98 -22.96 7.54
N GLN A 184 47.61 -21.98 6.88
CA GLN A 184 48.25 -20.83 7.52
C GLN A 184 47.31 -19.64 7.76
N SER A 185 46.01 -19.78 7.44
CA SER A 185 45.03 -18.71 7.68
C SER A 185 44.79 -18.52 9.20
N PRO A 186 44.74 -17.27 9.70
CA PRO A 186 44.65 -16.99 11.13
C PRO A 186 43.27 -17.30 11.74
N SER A 187 42.24 -17.47 10.91
CA SER A 187 40.87 -17.77 11.35
C SER A 187 40.12 -18.56 10.28
N GLU A 188 39.01 -19.19 10.67
CA GLU A 188 38.11 -19.85 9.74
C GLU A 188 37.59 -18.89 8.67
N GLY A 189 37.23 -17.67 9.08
CA GLY A 189 36.76 -16.62 8.17
C GLY A 189 37.82 -16.18 7.16
N ALA A 190 39.07 -15.99 7.58
CA ALA A 190 40.17 -15.65 6.68
C ALA A 190 40.44 -16.77 5.66
N ARG A 191 40.35 -18.03 6.10
CA ARG A 191 40.48 -19.19 5.21
C ARG A 191 39.32 -19.24 4.21
N ALA A 192 38.08 -19.11 4.67
CA ALA A 192 36.89 -19.11 3.81
C ALA A 192 36.98 -18.01 2.73
N ALA A 193 37.38 -16.80 3.11
CA ALA A 193 37.57 -15.69 2.18
C ALA A 193 38.61 -16.00 1.09
N ARG A 194 39.79 -16.53 1.46
CA ARG A 194 40.84 -16.90 0.50
C ARG A 194 40.41 -18.04 -0.43
N GLN A 195 39.74 -19.06 0.11
CA GLN A 195 39.20 -20.15 -0.69
C GLN A 195 38.21 -19.64 -1.74
N LEU A 196 37.33 -18.73 -1.33
CA LEU A 196 36.34 -18.15 -2.20
C LEU A 196 36.96 -17.23 -3.26
N GLU A 197 37.97 -16.45 -2.89
CA GLU A 197 38.71 -15.60 -3.82
C GLU A 197 39.32 -16.41 -4.98
N ILE A 198 39.87 -17.60 -4.71
CA ILE A 198 40.39 -18.51 -5.74
C ILE A 198 39.28 -18.92 -6.74
N VAL A 199 38.11 -19.29 -6.23
CA VAL A 199 36.96 -19.68 -7.07
C VAL A 199 36.49 -18.48 -7.90
N GLU A 200 36.36 -17.33 -7.27
CA GLU A 200 35.97 -16.06 -7.86
C GLU A 200 36.91 -15.62 -8.99
N GLN A 201 38.22 -15.69 -8.76
CA GLN A 201 39.26 -15.42 -9.75
C GLN A 201 39.22 -16.44 -10.90
N GLY A 202 38.98 -17.72 -10.60
CA GLY A 202 38.81 -18.76 -11.62
C GLY A 202 37.60 -18.49 -12.54
N VAL A 203 36.50 -17.98 -11.98
CA VAL A 203 35.32 -17.56 -12.74
C VAL A 203 35.63 -16.33 -13.61
N ALA A 204 36.28 -15.31 -13.04
CA ALA A 204 36.67 -14.11 -13.78
C ALA A 204 37.64 -14.43 -14.93
N ALA A 205 38.62 -15.31 -14.70
CA ALA A 205 39.55 -15.78 -15.73
C ALA A 205 38.81 -16.50 -16.87
N ALA A 206 37.83 -17.35 -16.55
CA ALA A 206 37.04 -18.04 -17.58
C ALA A 206 36.16 -17.08 -18.41
N PHE A 207 35.59 -16.01 -17.81
CA PHE A 207 34.94 -14.94 -18.59
C PHE A 207 35.93 -14.25 -19.54
N GLY A 208 37.15 -13.96 -19.06
CA GLY A 208 38.22 -13.35 -19.85
C GLY A 208 38.67 -14.24 -21.02
N ASP A 209 38.93 -15.52 -20.76
CA ASP A 209 39.40 -16.49 -21.77
C ASP A 209 38.35 -16.73 -22.87
N LEU A 210 37.07 -16.65 -22.54
CA LEU A 210 35.98 -16.74 -23.52
C LEU A 210 35.71 -15.41 -24.24
N GLY A 211 36.30 -14.30 -23.78
CA GLY A 211 35.99 -12.96 -24.30
C GLY A 211 34.56 -12.51 -23.99
N CYS A 212 33.95 -13.04 -22.92
CA CYS A 212 32.60 -12.70 -22.48
C CYS A 212 32.64 -11.48 -21.57
N ASP A 213 32.91 -10.31 -22.14
CA ASP A 213 33.12 -9.02 -21.45
C ASP A 213 31.85 -8.14 -21.32
N GLY A 214 30.69 -8.69 -21.68
CA GLY A 214 29.41 -7.96 -21.72
C GLY A 214 29.17 -7.17 -23.01
N VAL A 215 30.14 -7.11 -23.93
CA VAL A 215 30.01 -6.48 -25.25
C VAL A 215 29.83 -7.53 -26.33
N VAL A 216 30.69 -8.55 -26.36
CA VAL A 216 30.63 -9.63 -27.35
C VAL A 216 29.42 -10.53 -27.10
N HIS A 217 29.25 -10.92 -25.84
CA HIS A 217 28.09 -11.67 -25.37
C HIS A 217 27.35 -10.81 -24.35
N PRO A 218 26.01 -10.78 -24.40
CA PRO A 218 25.24 -10.10 -23.37
C PRO A 218 25.58 -10.66 -21.99
N PRO A 219 25.65 -9.81 -20.94
CA PRO A 219 26.00 -10.23 -19.59
C PRO A 219 25.14 -11.37 -19.08
N PHE A 220 25.69 -12.21 -18.22
CA PHE A 220 24.88 -13.14 -17.43
C PHE A 220 24.06 -12.36 -16.39
N LEU A 221 22.74 -12.53 -16.35
CA LEU A 221 21.85 -11.92 -15.38
C LEU A 221 21.57 -12.88 -14.21
N LEU A 222 22.04 -12.53 -13.02
CA LEU A 222 21.74 -13.23 -11.79
C LEU A 222 20.76 -12.41 -10.94
N MET A 223 19.57 -12.97 -10.73
CA MET A 223 18.51 -12.35 -9.94
C MET A 223 18.30 -13.05 -8.61
N VAL A 224 17.98 -12.27 -7.58
CA VAL A 224 17.50 -12.78 -6.28
C VAL A 224 16.18 -12.09 -5.94
N ASP A 225 15.14 -12.87 -5.68
CA ASP A 225 13.80 -12.40 -5.30
C ASP A 225 13.22 -13.25 -4.16
N GLN A 226 12.08 -12.84 -3.61
CA GLN A 226 11.30 -13.58 -2.60
C GLN A 226 12.01 -13.75 -1.25
N LEU A 227 12.95 -12.85 -0.90
CA LEU A 227 13.59 -12.88 0.42
C LEU A 227 12.62 -12.66 1.58
N GLU A 228 11.46 -12.04 1.34
CA GLU A 228 10.42 -11.89 2.37
C GLU A 228 9.85 -13.23 2.86
N GLN A 229 10.05 -14.33 2.11
CA GLN A 229 9.63 -15.66 2.55
C GLN A 229 10.54 -16.25 3.61
N VAL A 230 11.80 -15.79 3.66
CA VAL A 230 12.86 -16.30 4.54
C VAL A 230 13.37 -15.24 5.51
N TRP A 231 12.68 -14.11 5.62
CA TRP A 231 13.09 -13.02 6.51
C TRP A 231 12.22 -13.01 7.78
N SER A 232 12.88 -12.87 8.93
CA SER A 232 12.28 -12.56 10.23
C SER A 232 12.82 -11.24 10.76
N ALA A 233 12.15 -10.62 11.74
CA ALA A 233 12.65 -9.42 12.42
C ALA A 233 13.82 -9.69 13.40
N GLU A 234 14.55 -10.79 13.20
CA GLU A 234 15.68 -11.19 14.03
C GLU A 234 17.01 -10.68 13.45
N PRO A 235 18.02 -10.44 14.31
CA PRO A 235 19.32 -9.92 13.86
C PRO A 235 19.97 -10.77 12.75
N ASP A 236 19.93 -12.10 12.85
CA ASP A 236 20.55 -12.97 11.85
C ASP A 236 19.85 -12.92 10.48
N SER A 237 18.53 -12.74 10.47
CA SER A 237 17.77 -12.50 9.24
C SER A 237 18.15 -11.17 8.59
N ASN A 238 18.35 -10.11 9.38
CA ASN A 238 18.87 -8.84 8.88
C ASN A 238 20.28 -8.99 8.32
N SER A 239 21.17 -9.66 9.06
CA SER A 239 22.54 -9.96 8.62
C SER A 239 22.57 -10.79 7.33
N MET A 240 21.59 -11.67 7.10
CA MET A 240 21.47 -12.43 5.84
C MET A 240 21.21 -11.52 4.65
N VAL A 241 20.29 -10.56 4.80
CA VAL A 241 19.95 -9.61 3.73
C VAL A 241 21.10 -8.60 3.53
N ILE A 242 21.72 -8.12 4.62
CA ILE A 242 22.92 -7.26 4.54
C ILE A 242 24.06 -8.01 3.83
N GLY A 243 24.30 -9.27 4.20
CA GLY A 243 25.29 -10.13 3.56
C GLY A 243 25.04 -10.29 2.06
N LEU A 244 23.78 -10.44 1.63
CA LEU A 244 23.41 -10.49 0.22
C LEU A 244 23.78 -9.19 -0.52
N LEU A 245 23.43 -8.04 0.06
CA LEU A 245 23.72 -6.72 -0.51
C LEU A 245 25.24 -6.53 -0.70
N LEU A 246 26.02 -6.82 0.35
CA LEU A 246 27.48 -6.74 0.33
C LEU A 246 28.09 -7.69 -0.70
N ALA A 247 27.60 -8.93 -0.76
CA ALA A 247 28.05 -9.93 -1.72
C ALA A 247 27.78 -9.51 -3.16
N ALA A 248 26.60 -8.96 -3.45
CA ALA A 248 26.23 -8.55 -4.80
C ALA A 248 27.09 -7.38 -5.26
N LYS A 249 27.35 -6.42 -4.37
CA LYS A 249 28.24 -5.29 -4.65
C LYS A 249 29.68 -5.72 -4.91
N HIS A 250 30.21 -6.63 -4.10
CA HIS A 250 31.54 -7.23 -4.31
C HIS A 250 31.60 -7.93 -5.67
N ALA A 251 30.65 -8.82 -5.95
CA ALA A 251 30.64 -9.61 -7.17
C ALA A 251 30.42 -8.76 -8.44
N ALA A 252 29.60 -7.70 -8.36
CA ALA A 252 29.44 -6.74 -9.45
C ALA A 252 30.74 -6.01 -9.79
N GLY A 253 31.53 -5.63 -8.77
CA GLY A 253 32.86 -5.06 -8.96
C GLY A 253 33.85 -6.05 -9.58
N LEU A 254 33.83 -7.30 -9.12
CA LEU A 254 34.74 -8.34 -9.58
C LEU A 254 34.48 -8.78 -11.03
N TYR A 255 33.23 -9.06 -11.38
CA TYR A 255 32.86 -9.58 -12.70
C TYR A 255 32.57 -8.46 -13.71
N GLY A 256 32.52 -7.20 -13.26
CA GLY A 256 32.35 -6.03 -14.11
C GLY A 256 31.12 -6.15 -15.00
N ARG A 257 31.33 -6.08 -16.32
CA ARG A 257 30.26 -6.14 -17.33
C ARG A 257 29.87 -7.55 -17.73
N SER A 258 30.59 -8.58 -17.28
CA SER A 258 30.32 -9.97 -17.65
C SER A 258 29.11 -10.55 -16.91
N VAL A 259 28.87 -10.10 -15.68
CA VAL A 259 27.75 -10.55 -14.84
C VAL A 259 27.01 -9.32 -14.29
N ARG A 260 25.69 -9.35 -14.40
CA ARG A 260 24.79 -8.36 -13.83
C ARG A 260 24.01 -8.99 -12.68
N PHE A 261 24.06 -8.33 -11.54
CA PHE A 261 23.28 -8.69 -10.36
C PHE A 261 22.03 -7.83 -10.31
N LEU A 262 20.90 -8.42 -9.93
CA LEU A 262 19.66 -7.70 -9.75
C LEU A 262 18.88 -8.29 -8.56
N LEU A 263 18.71 -7.48 -7.52
CA LEU A 263 18.10 -7.85 -6.27
C LEU A 263 16.73 -7.19 -6.15
N PHE A 264 15.74 -7.97 -5.72
CA PHE A 264 14.40 -7.48 -5.42
C PHE A 264 14.16 -7.55 -3.92
N LEU A 265 13.89 -6.41 -3.29
CA LEU A 265 13.62 -6.34 -1.85
C LEU A 265 12.27 -5.70 -1.55
N ARG A 266 11.63 -6.20 -0.50
CA ARG A 266 10.47 -5.52 0.09
C ARG A 266 10.94 -4.25 0.81
N ALA A 267 10.16 -3.18 0.69
CA ALA A 267 10.55 -1.86 1.20
C ALA A 267 10.79 -1.86 2.72
N ASP A 268 9.86 -2.43 3.48
CA ASP A 268 9.96 -2.55 4.94
C ASP A 268 11.14 -3.40 5.42
N ILE A 269 11.49 -4.46 4.69
CA ILE A 269 12.69 -5.25 4.98
C ILE A 269 13.92 -4.36 4.84
N TYR A 270 14.07 -3.70 3.69
CA TYR A 270 15.20 -2.83 3.42
C TYR A 270 15.29 -1.64 4.39
N ASP A 271 14.16 -1.01 4.68
CA ASP A 271 14.06 0.15 5.56
C ASP A 271 14.36 -0.20 7.04
N SER A 272 14.23 -1.47 7.41
CA SER A 272 14.59 -1.96 8.74
C SER A 272 16.09 -2.26 8.90
N LEU A 273 16.86 -2.32 7.81
CA LEU A 273 18.29 -2.65 7.85
C LEU A 273 19.10 -1.44 8.32
N SER A 274 20.09 -1.70 9.18
CA SER A 274 21.08 -0.71 9.59
C SER A 274 22.48 -1.29 9.41
N PHE A 275 23.25 -0.73 8.47
CA PHE A 275 24.61 -1.18 8.18
C PHE A 275 25.46 -0.04 7.61
N GLY A 276 26.75 -0.04 7.92
CA GLY A 276 27.66 1.09 7.66
C GLY A 276 27.94 1.39 6.18
N GLU A 277 27.53 0.50 5.27
CA GLU A 277 27.69 0.66 3.82
C GLU A 277 26.36 0.89 3.09
N GLY A 278 25.29 1.28 3.78
CA GLY A 278 23.99 1.52 3.15
C GLY A 278 24.00 2.68 2.16
N ASP A 279 24.70 3.76 2.48
CA ASP A 279 24.86 4.97 1.65
C ASP A 279 25.41 4.67 0.24
N LYS A 280 26.27 3.66 0.19
CA LYS A 280 26.93 3.12 -0.97
C LYS A 280 25.95 2.50 -1.98
N PHE A 281 24.70 2.23 -1.63
CA PHE A 281 23.68 1.66 -2.53
C PHE A 281 22.75 2.72 -3.15
N HIS A 282 22.79 3.99 -2.73
CA HIS A 282 21.89 5.02 -3.26
C HIS A 282 21.97 5.21 -4.79
N GLY A 283 23.16 5.00 -5.38
CA GLY A 283 23.34 5.04 -6.83
C GLY A 283 22.69 3.84 -7.56
N ASP A 284 22.61 2.70 -6.88
CA ASP A 284 22.22 1.41 -7.44
C ASP A 284 20.76 1.03 -7.15
N GLU A 285 20.13 1.70 -6.18
CA GLU A 285 18.75 1.45 -5.75
C GLU A 285 17.72 2.22 -6.59
N LEU A 286 16.53 1.63 -6.72
CA LEU A 286 15.35 2.24 -7.31
C LEU A 286 14.10 1.72 -6.61
N ARG A 287 13.30 2.63 -6.04
CA ARG A 287 12.00 2.32 -5.43
C ARG A 287 10.88 2.37 -6.48
N ILE A 288 10.09 1.31 -6.55
CA ILE A 288 8.92 1.25 -7.43
C ILE A 288 7.84 2.17 -6.86
N ALA A 289 7.45 3.17 -7.65
CA ALA A 289 6.32 4.05 -7.38
C ALA A 289 5.31 3.96 -8.53
N TRP A 290 4.03 4.09 -8.21
CA TRP A 290 2.93 4.10 -9.17
C TRP A 290 2.07 5.33 -8.94
N THR A 291 2.04 6.20 -9.94
CA THR A 291 1.09 7.30 -10.00
C THR A 291 -0.29 6.77 -10.35
N GLU A 292 -1.34 7.52 -10.01
CA GLU A 292 -2.69 7.22 -10.44
C GLU A 292 -2.80 7.05 -11.97
N GLN A 293 -2.18 7.94 -12.76
CA GLN A 293 -2.19 7.82 -14.23
C GLN A 293 -1.59 6.50 -14.71
N ALA A 294 -0.44 6.09 -14.17
CA ALA A 294 0.17 4.80 -14.50
C ALA A 294 -0.73 3.59 -14.14
N LEU A 295 -1.56 3.69 -13.10
CA LEU A 295 -2.55 2.64 -12.77
C LEU A 295 -3.74 2.65 -13.75
N ARG A 296 -4.18 3.82 -14.21
CA ARG A 296 -5.16 3.96 -15.30
C ARG A 296 -4.66 3.33 -16.60
N ASP A 297 -3.41 3.64 -16.96
CA ASP A 297 -2.76 3.09 -18.17
C ASP A 297 -2.61 1.56 -18.07
N LEU A 298 -2.23 1.05 -16.90
CA LEU A 298 -2.18 -0.39 -16.62
C LEU A 298 -3.56 -1.03 -16.77
N ALA A 299 -4.60 -0.43 -16.19
CA ALA A 299 -5.96 -0.95 -16.28
C ALA A 299 -6.43 -1.05 -17.74
N LEU A 300 -6.18 -0.02 -18.55
CA LEU A 300 -6.52 -0.02 -19.97
C LEU A 300 -5.73 -1.09 -20.75
N ALA A 301 -4.42 -1.18 -20.54
CA ALA A 301 -3.58 -2.18 -21.20
C ALA A 301 -4.05 -3.61 -20.90
N ARG A 302 -4.42 -3.88 -19.65
CA ARG A 302 -4.94 -5.19 -19.24
C ARG A 302 -6.35 -5.47 -19.77
N ALA A 303 -7.21 -4.46 -19.80
CA ALA A 303 -8.53 -4.57 -20.41
C ALA A 303 -8.43 -4.90 -21.92
N ARG A 304 -7.51 -4.26 -22.65
CA ARG A 304 -7.24 -4.58 -24.08
C ARG A 304 -6.76 -6.00 -24.29
N ALA A 305 -5.89 -6.49 -23.40
CA ALA A 305 -5.38 -7.86 -23.50
C ALA A 305 -6.49 -8.93 -23.35
N SER A 306 -7.62 -8.61 -22.70
CA SER A 306 -8.75 -9.53 -22.51
C SER A 306 -9.88 -9.34 -23.52
N VAL A 307 -10.21 -8.09 -23.87
CA VAL A 307 -11.36 -7.76 -24.73
C VAL A 307 -10.96 -7.53 -26.20
N GLY A 308 -9.74 -7.07 -26.45
CA GLY A 308 -9.20 -6.69 -27.76
C GLY A 308 -8.62 -5.27 -27.79
N GLU A 309 -7.66 -5.03 -28.69
CA GLU A 309 -6.92 -3.77 -28.86
C GLU A 309 -7.79 -2.55 -29.19
N GLU A 310 -8.98 -2.78 -29.78
CA GLU A 310 -9.92 -1.72 -30.15
C GLU A 310 -10.62 -1.07 -28.94
N LEU A 311 -10.44 -1.59 -27.72
CA LEU A 311 -11.02 -1.00 -26.52
C LEU A 311 -10.36 0.37 -26.23
N THR A 312 -11.16 1.43 -26.23
CA THR A 312 -10.74 2.79 -25.88
C THR A 312 -10.96 3.08 -24.41
N GLU A 313 -10.25 4.08 -23.90
CA GLU A 313 -10.44 4.59 -22.53
C GLU A 313 -11.89 5.05 -22.30
N GLU A 314 -12.47 5.73 -23.28
CA GLU A 314 -13.86 6.20 -23.23
C GLU A 314 -14.85 5.06 -23.11
N ARG A 315 -14.67 3.99 -23.90
CA ARG A 315 -15.53 2.82 -23.83
C ARG A 315 -15.37 2.08 -22.49
N LEU A 316 -14.15 2.01 -21.95
CA LEU A 316 -13.91 1.39 -20.65
C LEU A 316 -14.59 2.19 -19.52
N TRP A 317 -14.32 3.49 -19.41
CA TRP A 317 -14.73 4.28 -18.24
C TRP A 317 -16.09 4.95 -18.37
N LYS A 318 -16.63 5.14 -19.58
CA LYS A 318 -17.95 5.78 -19.80
C LYS A 318 -19.03 4.81 -20.25
N GLU A 319 -18.69 3.65 -20.82
CA GLU A 319 -19.68 2.67 -21.27
C GLU A 319 -19.73 1.41 -20.40
N LEU A 320 -18.59 0.80 -20.08
CA LEU A 320 -18.53 -0.42 -19.26
C LEU A 320 -18.59 -0.12 -17.77
N PHE A 321 -17.90 0.92 -17.32
CA PHE A 321 -18.00 1.48 -15.96
C PHE A 321 -18.99 2.67 -15.93
N PRO A 322 -19.56 3.00 -14.76
CA PRO A 322 -20.33 4.24 -14.61
C PRO A 322 -19.37 5.45 -14.69
N GLN A 323 -19.84 6.59 -15.17
CA GLN A 323 -18.99 7.80 -15.29
C GLN A 323 -18.61 8.39 -13.93
N THR A 324 -19.52 8.27 -12.96
CA THR A 324 -19.35 8.78 -11.60
C THR A 324 -19.82 7.75 -10.59
N VAL A 325 -19.30 7.81 -9.36
CA VAL A 325 -19.81 7.09 -8.19
C VAL A 325 -19.86 8.07 -7.04
N ALA A 326 -21.04 8.27 -6.44
CA ALA A 326 -21.24 9.23 -5.37
C ALA A 326 -20.77 10.67 -5.71
N GLY A 327 -20.92 11.08 -6.97
CA GLY A 327 -20.54 12.41 -7.46
C GLY A 327 -19.05 12.58 -7.78
N GLU A 328 -18.23 11.55 -7.57
CA GLU A 328 -16.80 11.50 -7.92
C GLU A 328 -16.61 10.79 -9.26
N GLU A 329 -15.68 11.23 -10.10
CA GLU A 329 -15.35 10.54 -11.36
C GLU A 329 -14.82 9.11 -11.07
N ILE A 330 -15.19 8.13 -11.89
CA ILE A 330 -14.96 6.72 -11.57
C ILE A 330 -13.49 6.34 -11.37
N THR A 331 -12.57 6.86 -12.20
CA THR A 331 -11.16 6.51 -12.05
C THR A 331 -10.58 7.12 -10.78
N ALA A 332 -10.90 8.38 -10.47
CA ALA A 332 -10.55 8.99 -9.18
C ALA A 332 -11.13 8.18 -8.00
N HIS A 333 -12.39 7.76 -8.11
CA HIS A 333 -13.07 7.00 -7.08
C HIS A 333 -12.37 5.66 -6.79
N LEU A 334 -12.02 4.91 -7.84
CA LEU A 334 -11.39 3.60 -7.74
C LEU A 334 -9.95 3.73 -7.23
N PHE A 335 -9.12 4.51 -7.91
CA PHE A 335 -7.68 4.57 -7.62
C PHE A 335 -7.37 5.33 -6.33
N GLY A 336 -8.18 6.32 -5.94
CA GLY A 336 -8.10 6.96 -4.62
C GLY A 336 -8.46 6.01 -3.46
N ARG A 337 -9.17 4.91 -3.75
CA ARG A 337 -9.52 3.86 -2.77
C ARG A 337 -8.68 2.59 -2.90
N CYS A 338 -7.67 2.58 -3.78
CA CYS A 338 -6.62 1.56 -3.82
C CYS A 338 -5.35 2.09 -3.17
N LEU A 339 -4.50 1.20 -2.63
CA LEU A 339 -3.10 1.56 -2.43
C LEU A 339 -2.44 1.71 -3.81
N PRO A 340 -1.45 2.61 -3.98
CA PRO A 340 -0.82 2.91 -5.27
C PRO A 340 0.09 1.77 -5.74
N ARG A 341 -0.52 0.64 -6.13
CA ARG A 341 0.18 -0.57 -6.61
C ARG A 341 -0.68 -1.38 -7.57
N PRO A 342 -0.07 -2.00 -8.61
CA PRO A 342 -0.78 -2.77 -9.64
C PRO A 342 -1.77 -3.80 -9.10
N ARG A 343 -1.33 -4.61 -8.13
CA ARG A 343 -2.14 -5.71 -7.59
C ARG A 343 -3.49 -5.22 -7.05
N ASP A 344 -3.49 -4.12 -6.32
CA ASP A 344 -4.69 -3.60 -5.66
C ASP A 344 -5.65 -2.99 -6.68
N ALA A 345 -5.12 -2.27 -7.68
CA ALA A 345 -5.92 -1.78 -8.81
C ALA A 345 -6.60 -2.94 -9.58
N ILE A 346 -5.82 -3.98 -9.94
CA ILE A 346 -6.33 -5.15 -10.67
C ILE A 346 -7.41 -5.86 -9.87
N GLN A 347 -7.18 -6.10 -8.58
CA GLN A 347 -8.16 -6.74 -7.70
C GLN A 347 -9.46 -5.95 -7.60
N PHE A 348 -9.38 -4.62 -7.43
CA PHE A 348 -10.60 -3.82 -7.29
C PHE A 348 -11.40 -3.83 -8.60
N LEU A 349 -10.73 -3.68 -9.75
CA LEU A 349 -11.36 -3.73 -11.07
C LEU A 349 -12.00 -5.08 -11.38
N ASN A 350 -11.31 -6.18 -11.08
CA ASN A 350 -11.87 -7.52 -11.21
C ASN A 350 -13.09 -7.70 -10.31
N LEU A 351 -13.05 -7.21 -9.06
CA LEU A 351 -14.18 -7.33 -8.15
C LEU A 351 -15.40 -6.55 -8.63
N CYS A 352 -15.22 -5.35 -9.20
CA CYS A 352 -16.30 -4.61 -9.87
C CYS A 352 -16.92 -5.41 -11.01
N GLN A 353 -16.09 -6.06 -11.84
CA GLN A 353 -16.56 -6.93 -12.93
C GLN A 353 -17.32 -8.15 -12.38
N GLU A 354 -16.80 -8.80 -11.34
CA GLU A 354 -17.43 -9.97 -10.72
C GLU A 354 -18.81 -9.63 -10.15
N LYS A 355 -18.93 -8.51 -9.41
CA LYS A 355 -20.23 -8.04 -8.90
C LYS A 355 -21.25 -7.76 -9.99
N ALA A 356 -20.82 -7.11 -11.07
CA ALA A 356 -21.74 -6.80 -12.15
C ALA A 356 -22.13 -8.05 -12.98
N TRP A 357 -21.16 -8.87 -13.37
CA TRP A 357 -21.38 -9.98 -14.29
C TRP A 357 -21.76 -11.30 -13.60
N LEU A 358 -21.00 -11.74 -12.60
CA LEU A 358 -21.22 -13.05 -11.96
C LEU A 358 -22.36 -13.01 -10.95
N ASP A 359 -22.45 -11.95 -10.14
CA ASP A 359 -23.47 -11.87 -9.09
C ASP A 359 -24.81 -11.33 -9.62
N HIS A 360 -24.79 -10.42 -10.61
CA HIS A 360 -25.97 -9.70 -11.07
C HIS A 360 -26.31 -9.89 -12.57
N GLU A 361 -25.52 -10.65 -13.33
CA GLU A 361 -25.74 -10.94 -14.76
C GLU A 361 -25.92 -9.69 -15.65
N ARG A 362 -25.24 -8.59 -15.32
CA ARG A 362 -25.36 -7.30 -16.04
C ARG A 362 -24.36 -7.22 -17.19
N GLU A 363 -24.69 -6.46 -18.23
CA GLU A 363 -23.76 -6.18 -19.34
C GLU A 363 -22.82 -5.00 -19.08
N ARG A 364 -23.07 -4.21 -18.02
CA ARG A 364 -22.30 -3.03 -17.61
C ARG A 364 -22.20 -2.96 -16.09
N ILE A 365 -21.13 -2.36 -15.59
CA ILE A 365 -20.92 -2.11 -14.16
C ILE A 365 -21.70 -0.85 -13.76
N THR A 366 -22.42 -0.92 -12.65
CA THR A 366 -23.20 0.20 -12.10
C THR A 366 -22.53 0.80 -10.85
N GLU A 367 -22.97 1.98 -10.41
CA GLU A 367 -22.50 2.59 -9.15
C GLU A 367 -22.72 1.65 -7.94
N GLY A 368 -23.82 0.90 -7.94
CA GLY A 368 -24.13 -0.07 -6.89
C GLY A 368 -23.11 -1.21 -6.85
N ASP A 369 -22.67 -1.70 -8.01
CA ASP A 369 -21.64 -2.75 -8.10
C ASP A 369 -20.29 -2.26 -7.59
N VAL A 370 -19.89 -1.03 -7.97
CA VAL A 370 -18.65 -0.41 -7.49
C VAL A 370 -18.70 -0.21 -5.98
N THR A 371 -19.84 0.23 -5.44
CA THR A 371 -20.01 0.43 -3.99
C THR A 371 -19.92 -0.90 -3.23
N LEU A 372 -20.55 -1.97 -3.72
CA LEU A 372 -20.48 -3.30 -3.12
C LEU A 372 -19.07 -3.88 -3.20
N ALA A 373 -18.43 -3.78 -4.37
CA ALA A 373 -17.04 -4.16 -4.57
C ALA A 373 -16.12 -3.39 -3.63
N GLY A 374 -16.32 -2.08 -3.46
CA GLY A 374 -15.50 -1.23 -2.60
C GLY A 374 -15.53 -1.64 -1.13
N ARG A 375 -16.70 -2.06 -0.62
CA ARG A 375 -16.82 -2.59 0.76
C ARG A 375 -16.02 -3.87 0.93
N GLN A 376 -16.24 -4.84 0.06
CA GLN A 376 -15.54 -6.13 0.11
C GLN A 376 -14.03 -5.96 -0.13
N PHE A 377 -13.62 -5.11 -1.07
CA PHE A 377 -12.23 -4.77 -1.32
C PHE A 377 -11.57 -4.17 -0.08
N SER A 378 -12.22 -3.21 0.58
CA SER A 378 -11.71 -2.59 1.80
C SER A 378 -11.45 -3.62 2.91
N GLU A 379 -12.36 -4.59 3.10
CA GLU A 379 -12.22 -5.66 4.08
C GLU A 379 -11.04 -6.59 3.77
N TRP A 380 -10.86 -6.93 2.50
CA TRP A 380 -9.73 -7.72 2.02
C TRP A 380 -8.42 -6.98 2.26
N LYS A 381 -8.35 -5.69 1.90
CA LYS A 381 -7.15 -4.87 2.07
C LYS A 381 -6.74 -4.72 3.52
N LEU A 382 -7.69 -4.60 4.45
CA LEU A 382 -7.38 -4.53 5.88
C LEU A 382 -6.76 -5.85 6.41
N LYS A 383 -7.25 -7.00 5.94
CA LYS A 383 -6.68 -8.33 6.26
C LYS A 383 -5.31 -8.55 5.60
N ASP A 384 -5.17 -8.12 4.35
CA ASP A 384 -3.91 -8.18 3.60
C ASP A 384 -2.82 -7.35 4.26
N LEU A 385 -3.16 -6.14 4.73
CA LEU A 385 -2.22 -5.27 5.43
C LEU A 385 -1.66 -5.95 6.69
N THR A 386 -2.54 -6.61 7.47
CA THR A 386 -2.12 -7.39 8.64
C THR A 386 -1.16 -8.51 8.25
N SER A 387 -1.50 -9.26 7.20
CA SER A 387 -0.71 -10.41 6.77
C SER A 387 0.63 -9.99 6.15
N GLU A 388 0.67 -8.84 5.48
CA GLU A 388 1.88 -8.28 4.87
C GLU A 388 2.92 -7.90 5.94
N TYR A 389 2.49 -7.28 7.03
CA TYR A 389 3.36 -6.76 8.08
C TYR A 389 3.41 -7.62 9.34
N LEU A 390 2.82 -8.81 9.36
CA LEU A 390 2.72 -9.66 10.56
C LEU A 390 4.07 -9.92 11.22
N VAL A 391 5.12 -10.16 10.44
CA VAL A 391 6.48 -10.44 10.93
C VAL A 391 7.11 -9.20 11.55
N ALA A 392 6.95 -8.03 10.93
CA ALA A 392 7.53 -6.77 11.41
C ALA A 392 6.73 -6.16 12.57
N HIS A 393 5.40 -6.28 12.54
CA HIS A 393 4.45 -5.65 13.45
C HIS A 393 3.33 -6.61 13.87
N PRO A 394 3.59 -7.60 14.75
CA PRO A 394 2.58 -8.58 15.16
C PRO A 394 1.33 -7.98 15.80
N PHE A 395 1.47 -6.80 16.41
CA PHE A 395 0.41 -6.07 17.08
C PHE A 395 -0.49 -5.25 16.15
N LEU A 396 -0.16 -5.12 14.85
CA LEU A 396 -0.83 -4.19 13.92
C LEU A 396 -2.36 -4.37 13.91
N ARG A 397 -2.84 -5.61 13.91
CA ARG A 397 -4.28 -5.91 13.91
C ARG A 397 -5.01 -5.34 15.13
N GLN A 398 -4.35 -5.31 16.29
CA GLN A 398 -4.93 -4.82 17.53
C GLN A 398 -4.99 -3.29 17.61
N LEU A 399 -4.41 -2.59 16.63
CA LEU A 399 -4.52 -1.13 16.52
C LEU A 399 -5.79 -0.70 15.78
N PHE A 400 -6.38 -1.56 14.92
CA PHE A 400 -7.58 -1.20 14.14
C PHE A 400 -8.82 -0.83 14.96
N PRO A 401 -9.09 -1.46 16.14
CA PRO A 401 -10.19 -1.04 17.01
C PRO A 401 -10.14 0.45 17.40
N LEU A 402 -8.95 1.08 17.41
CA LEU A 402 -8.80 2.51 17.68
C LEU A 402 -9.43 3.41 16.60
N PHE A 403 -9.82 2.83 15.45
CA PHE A 403 -10.37 3.54 14.30
C PHE A 403 -11.78 3.06 13.92
N GLN A 404 -12.25 1.95 14.49
CA GLN A 404 -13.54 1.34 14.14
C GLN A 404 -14.72 2.26 14.50
N ASN A 405 -15.61 2.47 13.53
CA ASN A 405 -16.80 3.31 13.63
C ASN A 405 -16.51 4.73 14.12
N THR A 406 -15.31 5.25 13.81
CA THR A 406 -14.93 6.65 14.09
C THR A 406 -14.71 7.40 12.78
N GLY A 407 -14.60 8.72 12.82
CA GLY A 407 -14.27 9.48 11.62
C GLY A 407 -12.88 9.17 11.06
N TYR A 408 -12.71 9.30 9.74
CA TYR A 408 -11.43 9.04 9.08
C TYR A 408 -10.39 10.13 9.31
N VAL A 409 -10.77 11.35 9.71
CA VAL A 409 -9.84 12.38 10.19
C VAL A 409 -9.59 12.16 11.67
N VAL A 410 -8.34 11.90 12.03
CA VAL A 410 -7.93 11.53 13.38
C VAL A 410 -6.88 12.53 13.85
N THR A 411 -7.22 13.28 14.90
CA THR A 411 -6.24 14.16 15.53
C THR A 411 -5.32 13.38 16.46
N ARG A 412 -4.09 13.87 16.65
CA ARG A 412 -3.14 13.30 17.61
C ARG A 412 -3.77 13.22 19.01
N ALA A 413 -4.51 14.24 19.43
CA ALA A 413 -5.20 14.24 20.72
C ALA A 413 -6.28 13.15 20.82
N ALA A 414 -7.08 12.96 19.76
CA ALA A 414 -8.07 11.88 19.74
C ALA A 414 -7.41 10.50 19.75
N LEU A 415 -6.35 10.29 18.97
CA LEU A 415 -5.60 9.04 18.95
C LEU A 415 -4.93 8.75 20.31
N THR A 416 -4.39 9.79 20.97
CA THR A 416 -3.79 9.68 22.31
C THR A 416 -4.79 9.08 23.30
N ARG A 417 -5.99 9.67 23.41
CA ARG A 417 -7.03 9.17 24.33
C ARG A 417 -7.45 7.73 24.04
N ARG A 418 -7.58 7.39 22.75
CA ARG A 418 -7.93 6.02 22.33
C ARG A 418 -6.80 5.04 22.67
N PHE A 419 -5.55 5.44 22.45
CA PHE A 419 -4.38 4.63 22.75
C PHE A 419 -4.18 4.42 24.25
N GLU A 420 -4.31 5.47 25.08
CA GLU A 420 -4.24 5.38 26.54
C GLU A 420 -5.27 4.41 27.11
N ALA A 421 -6.47 4.33 26.51
CA ALA A 421 -7.49 3.37 26.91
C ALA A 421 -7.17 1.91 26.53
N ALA A 422 -6.23 1.68 25.62
CA ALA A 422 -5.88 0.36 25.09
C ALA A 422 -4.44 -0.09 25.44
N VAL A 423 -3.58 0.81 25.92
CA VAL A 423 -2.13 0.57 26.06
C VAL A 423 -1.81 -0.57 27.02
N ASP A 424 -2.51 -0.66 28.15
CA ASP A 424 -2.27 -1.73 29.13
C ASP A 424 -2.53 -3.11 28.54
N THR A 425 -3.62 -3.25 27.76
CA THR A 425 -3.94 -4.49 27.03
C THR A 425 -2.89 -4.78 25.95
N LEU A 426 -2.48 -3.77 25.19
CA LEU A 426 -1.46 -3.93 24.14
C LEU A 426 -0.10 -4.36 24.73
N HIS A 427 0.31 -3.79 25.85
CA HIS A 427 1.55 -4.17 26.55
C HIS A 427 1.45 -5.55 27.18
N HIS A 428 0.26 -5.95 27.67
CA HIS A 428 0.02 -7.29 28.18
C HIS A 428 0.11 -8.35 27.07
N ASP A 429 -0.52 -8.10 25.92
CA ASP A 429 -0.58 -9.05 24.79
C ASP A 429 0.75 -9.11 24.02
N PHE A 430 1.51 -8.01 23.98
CA PHE A 430 2.77 -7.89 23.24
C PHE A 430 3.91 -7.31 24.09
N PRO A 431 4.32 -8.00 25.18
CA PRO A 431 5.30 -7.47 26.13
C PRO A 431 6.68 -7.22 25.49
N ALA A 432 7.06 -8.05 24.50
CA ALA A 432 8.31 -7.87 23.76
C ALA A 432 8.37 -6.56 22.94
N TYR A 433 7.22 -5.95 22.67
CA TYR A 433 7.09 -4.73 21.86
C TYR A 433 6.72 -3.49 22.68
N ALA A 434 6.70 -3.57 24.02
CA ALA A 434 6.28 -2.46 24.88
C ALA A 434 7.03 -1.14 24.59
N ASN A 435 8.33 -1.22 24.27
CA ASN A 435 9.16 -0.06 23.92
C ASN A 435 8.76 0.58 22.57
N ALA A 436 8.28 -0.23 21.62
CA ALA A 436 7.80 0.24 20.32
C ALA A 436 6.32 0.69 20.38
N LEU A 437 5.53 0.10 21.27
CA LEU A 437 4.13 0.43 21.56
C LEU A 437 4.04 1.69 22.43
N THR A 438 4.56 2.79 21.89
CA THR A 438 4.30 4.15 22.37
C THR A 438 3.36 4.84 21.38
N LEU A 439 2.74 5.97 21.76
CA LEU A 439 1.90 6.73 20.83
C LEU A 439 2.64 7.08 19.53
N GLN A 440 3.89 7.55 19.65
CA GLN A 440 4.69 7.91 18.47
C GLN A 440 5.04 6.68 17.65
N GLY A 441 5.46 5.58 18.28
CA GLY A 441 5.74 4.33 17.55
C GLY A 441 4.51 3.76 16.85
N VAL A 442 3.32 3.85 17.45
CA VAL A 442 2.05 3.48 16.81
C VAL A 442 1.76 4.36 15.60
N ILE A 443 1.97 5.67 15.71
CA ILE A 443 1.80 6.61 14.59
C ILE A 443 2.79 6.28 13.46
N ASP A 444 4.06 6.06 13.79
CA ASP A 444 5.11 5.74 12.82
C ASP A 444 4.83 4.41 12.09
N VAL A 445 4.39 3.39 12.82
CA VAL A 445 3.98 2.10 12.24
C VAL A 445 2.78 2.30 11.31
N LEU A 446 1.71 2.94 11.78
CA LEU A 446 0.48 3.12 10.98
C LEU A 446 0.72 4.00 9.74
N TYR A 447 1.59 5.00 9.84
CA TYR A 447 2.05 5.79 8.70
C TYR A 447 2.87 4.93 7.74
N GLY A 448 3.91 4.26 8.22
CA GLY A 448 4.84 3.45 7.43
C GLY A 448 4.16 2.32 6.64
N VAL A 449 3.14 1.68 7.20
CA VAL A 449 2.36 0.66 6.48
C VAL A 449 1.35 1.27 5.48
N GLY A 450 1.19 2.60 5.45
CA GLY A 450 0.26 3.34 4.61
C GLY A 450 -1.19 3.28 5.08
N PHE A 451 -1.42 3.01 6.37
CA PHE A 451 -2.76 3.02 6.96
C PHE A 451 -3.20 4.44 7.32
N LEU A 452 -2.30 5.23 7.91
CA LEU A 452 -2.48 6.66 8.14
C LEU A 452 -1.70 7.49 7.13
N GLY A 453 -2.32 8.55 6.65
CA GLY A 453 -1.64 9.68 6.02
C GLY A 453 -1.55 10.84 7.00
N VAL A 454 -0.60 11.75 6.75
CA VAL A 454 -0.41 12.97 7.54
C VAL A 454 -0.85 14.16 6.72
N ARG A 455 -1.57 15.10 7.33
CA ARG A 455 -1.89 16.37 6.66
C ARG A 455 -0.65 17.27 6.63
N ARG A 456 -0.23 17.64 5.41
CA ARG A 456 0.87 18.59 5.16
C ARG A 456 0.35 19.67 4.22
N GLY A 457 0.10 20.86 4.77
CA GLY A 457 -0.60 21.92 4.04
C GLY A 457 -2.05 21.53 3.74
N ASN A 458 -2.40 21.52 2.45
CA ASN A 458 -3.73 21.15 1.95
C ASN A 458 -3.83 19.67 1.53
N ASP A 459 -2.71 18.97 1.47
CA ASP A 459 -2.65 17.60 0.99
C ASP A 459 -2.50 16.62 2.16
N VAL A 460 -2.90 15.39 1.92
CA VAL A 460 -2.66 14.26 2.82
C VAL A 460 -1.61 13.39 2.17
N VAL A 461 -0.48 13.25 2.83
CA VAL A 461 0.65 12.46 2.34
C VAL A 461 0.65 11.10 3.01
N TYR A 462 0.80 10.04 2.22
CA TYR A 462 0.92 8.67 2.73
C TYR A 462 2.37 8.17 2.57
N ALA A 463 2.75 7.15 3.34
CA ALA A 463 4.08 6.57 3.20
C ALA A 463 4.33 6.04 1.78
N GLY A 464 5.41 6.55 1.17
CA GLY A 464 5.81 6.28 -0.20
C GLY A 464 5.86 7.52 -1.10
N ASP A 465 5.17 8.61 -0.73
CA ASP A 465 5.05 9.81 -1.57
C ASP A 465 6.22 10.80 -1.38
N ASP A 466 6.66 11.04 -0.14
CA ASP A 466 7.73 12.02 0.15
C ASP A 466 8.90 11.50 1.01
N GLY A 467 8.79 10.28 1.54
CA GLY A 467 9.81 9.64 2.35
C GLY A 467 10.09 10.31 3.71
N LEU A 468 9.29 11.30 4.11
CA LEU A 468 9.47 12.01 5.38
C LEU A 468 8.70 11.32 6.50
N ALA A 469 9.41 10.98 7.57
CA ALA A 469 8.82 10.47 8.80
C ALA A 469 7.86 11.49 9.43
N VAL A 470 6.91 11.00 10.22
CA VAL A 470 5.94 11.83 10.93
C VAL A 470 6.66 12.69 11.96
N GLN A 471 6.41 14.00 11.92
CA GLN A 471 7.01 14.96 12.82
C GLN A 471 6.17 15.14 14.10
N PRO A 472 6.79 15.46 15.25
CA PRO A 472 6.07 15.64 16.51
C PRO A 472 4.99 16.74 16.48
N HIS A 473 5.17 17.76 15.64
CA HIS A 473 4.25 18.88 15.50
C HIS A 473 3.07 18.59 14.56
N GLU A 474 3.07 17.45 13.85
CA GLU A 474 1.95 17.05 13.00
C GLU A 474 0.84 16.47 13.87
N THR A 475 -0.32 17.14 13.84
CA THR A 475 -1.44 16.89 14.76
C THR A 475 -2.67 16.27 14.08
N GLU A 476 -2.68 16.17 12.76
CA GLU A 476 -3.83 15.66 11.99
C GLU A 476 -3.42 14.54 11.04
N PHE A 477 -4.11 13.41 11.18
CA PHE A 477 -3.93 12.21 10.39
C PHE A 477 -5.22 11.85 9.68
N GLN A 478 -5.12 11.10 8.59
CA GLN A 478 -6.29 10.52 7.93
C GLN A 478 -6.11 9.04 7.67
N VAL A 479 -7.14 8.25 7.98
CA VAL A 479 -7.21 6.85 7.57
C VAL A 479 -7.29 6.79 6.04
N HIS A 480 -6.43 5.99 5.42
CA HIS A 480 -6.40 5.83 3.98
C HIS A 480 -7.78 5.37 3.45
N PRO A 481 -8.32 5.98 2.36
CA PRO A 481 -9.66 5.66 1.83
C PRO A 481 -9.91 4.17 1.60
N CYS A 482 -8.88 3.45 1.16
CA CYS A 482 -8.84 1.99 1.03
C CYS A 482 -9.37 1.21 2.24
N PHE A 483 -9.20 1.68 3.47
CA PHE A 483 -9.60 0.96 4.69
C PHE A 483 -10.90 1.49 5.33
N ARG A 484 -11.39 2.64 4.87
CA ARG A 484 -12.50 3.37 5.52
C ARG A 484 -13.78 2.56 5.60
N ALA A 485 -14.15 1.88 4.52
CA ALA A 485 -15.39 1.11 4.48
C ALA A 485 -15.35 -0.10 5.44
N ALA A 486 -14.23 -0.82 5.50
CA ALA A 486 -14.05 -1.95 6.42
C ALA A 486 -14.07 -1.54 7.90
N LEU A 487 -13.63 -0.32 8.19
CA LEU A 487 -13.63 0.23 9.55
C LEU A 487 -14.94 0.91 9.92
N GLY A 488 -15.88 1.09 8.99
CA GLY A 488 -17.05 1.95 9.21
C GLY A 488 -16.70 3.45 9.30
N ALA A 489 -15.46 3.84 8.98
CA ALA A 489 -14.94 5.20 9.06
C ALA A 489 -15.24 6.01 7.80
N THR A 490 -16.53 6.16 7.47
CA THR A 490 -16.97 6.73 6.19
C THR A 490 -17.21 8.25 6.20
N THR A 491 -17.21 8.87 7.38
CA THR A 491 -17.37 10.32 7.57
C THR A 491 -16.07 10.93 8.11
N ALA A 492 -15.85 12.23 7.88
CA ALA A 492 -14.60 12.89 8.29
C ALA A 492 -14.40 12.83 9.81
N PHE A 493 -15.46 13.02 10.57
CA PHE A 493 -15.51 12.93 12.03
C PHE A 493 -16.74 12.12 12.44
N ASP A 494 -16.76 11.65 13.69
CA ASP A 494 -17.89 10.91 14.26
C ASP A 494 -19.05 11.89 14.50
N LEU A 495 -19.90 12.02 13.48
CA LEU A 495 -21.13 12.79 13.56
C LEU A 495 -22.32 11.88 13.66
N ARG A 496 -23.17 12.17 14.64
CA ARG A 496 -24.50 11.61 14.66
C ARG A 496 -25.21 12.22 13.45
N ARG A 497 -25.76 11.39 12.57
CA ARG A 497 -26.59 11.88 11.47
C ARG A 497 -27.86 12.49 12.05
N TYR A 498 -28.30 13.59 11.45
CA TYR A 498 -29.62 14.10 11.74
C TYR A 498 -30.68 13.14 11.18
N GLU A 499 -31.58 12.65 12.03
CA GLU A 499 -32.75 11.86 11.62
C GLU A 499 -33.93 12.82 11.40
N PRO A 500 -34.45 12.93 10.16
CA PRO A 500 -35.60 13.78 9.86
C PRO A 500 -36.83 13.32 10.66
N GLN A 501 -37.55 14.27 11.24
CA GLN A 501 -38.82 14.01 11.92
C GLN A 501 -39.99 13.96 10.92
N VAL A 502 -39.84 14.58 9.76
CA VAL A 502 -40.75 14.45 8.63
C VAL A 502 -40.40 13.17 7.88
N ALA A 503 -41.07 12.07 8.23
CA ALA A 503 -41.06 10.87 7.40
C ALA A 503 -41.47 11.26 5.97
N GLY A 504 -40.82 10.69 4.96
CA GLY A 504 -41.12 10.92 3.55
C GLY A 504 -42.52 10.42 3.17
N ALA A 505 -43.57 11.08 3.66
CA ALA A 505 -44.86 11.06 3.04
C ALA A 505 -44.64 11.67 1.66
N ARG A 506 -44.85 10.87 0.61
CA ARG A 506 -45.20 11.41 -0.69
C ARG A 506 -46.36 12.35 -0.44
N ILE A 507 -46.08 13.65 -0.36
CA ILE A 507 -47.12 14.68 -0.47
C ILE A 507 -47.62 14.50 -1.90
N ALA A 508 -48.63 13.65 -2.05
CA ALA A 508 -49.37 13.55 -3.27
C ALA A 508 -49.84 14.98 -3.57
N THR A 509 -49.38 15.52 -4.70
CA THR A 509 -49.85 16.76 -5.28
C THR A 509 -51.33 16.60 -5.63
N GLY A 510 -52.19 16.66 -4.60
CA GLY A 510 -53.63 16.81 -4.72
C GLY A 510 -53.90 18.29 -4.92
N SER A 511 -54.45 18.62 -6.08
CA SER A 511 -54.88 19.95 -6.50
C SER A 511 -55.59 20.72 -5.38
N LEU A 512 -54.89 21.65 -4.74
CA LEU A 512 -55.48 22.70 -3.92
C LEU A 512 -55.73 23.90 -4.83
N GLY A 513 -57.00 24.24 -5.01
CA GLY A 513 -57.45 25.33 -5.88
C GLY A 513 -56.88 26.70 -5.47
N PRO A 514 -56.91 27.70 -6.38
CA PRO A 514 -56.29 29.00 -6.17
C PRO A 514 -57.05 29.80 -5.11
N GLY A 515 -56.59 29.70 -3.87
CA GLY A 515 -56.93 30.64 -2.80
C GLY A 515 -56.24 31.98 -3.04
N THR A 516 -57.03 33.04 -3.02
CA THR A 516 -56.69 34.45 -3.23
C THR A 516 -55.49 34.91 -2.38
N PRO A 517 -54.59 35.78 -2.88
CA PRO A 517 -53.45 36.28 -2.11
C PRO A 517 -53.94 37.32 -1.08
N GLY A 518 -54.48 36.82 0.02
CA GLY A 518 -54.80 37.62 1.20
C GLY A 518 -53.59 37.62 2.14
N SER A 519 -53.02 38.81 2.37
CA SER A 519 -52.13 39.16 3.48
C SER A 519 -52.27 38.24 4.71
N SER A 520 -51.42 37.22 4.84
CA SER A 520 -51.30 36.45 6.08
C SER A 520 -50.09 36.96 6.85
N SER A 521 -50.36 37.59 8.00
CA SER A 521 -49.34 37.77 9.03
C SER A 521 -48.69 36.42 9.30
N LEU A 522 -47.37 36.30 9.13
CA LEU A 522 -46.61 35.10 9.48
C LEU A 522 -47.05 34.60 10.86
N ASN A 523 -47.61 33.39 10.92
CA ASN A 523 -48.03 32.78 12.17
C ASN A 523 -46.78 32.51 13.03
N ARG A 524 -46.95 32.31 14.34
CA ARG A 524 -45.86 32.00 15.27
C ARG A 524 -44.98 30.86 14.74
N ASP A 525 -45.61 29.82 14.23
CA ASP A 525 -44.96 28.64 13.66
C ASP A 525 -44.04 28.99 12.48
N ASP A 526 -44.52 29.82 11.53
CA ASP A 526 -43.71 30.29 10.41
C ASP A 526 -42.50 31.12 10.87
N ARG A 527 -42.67 31.92 11.94
CA ARG A 527 -41.57 32.71 12.52
C ARG A 527 -40.52 31.82 13.19
N LEU A 528 -40.94 30.73 13.84
CA LEU A 528 -40.04 29.76 14.47
C LEU A 528 -39.27 28.96 13.42
N LEU A 529 -39.93 28.49 12.35
CA LEU A 529 -39.28 27.83 11.22
C LEU A 529 -38.29 28.77 10.49
N MET A 530 -38.67 30.03 10.24
CA MET A 530 -37.75 31.04 9.71
C MET A 530 -36.57 31.32 10.64
N GLN A 531 -36.74 31.21 11.96
CA GLN A 531 -35.64 31.33 12.91
C GLN A 531 -34.70 30.12 12.85
N LEU A 532 -35.23 28.91 12.69
CA LEU A 532 -34.42 27.71 12.47
C LEU A 532 -33.63 27.80 11.17
N ALA A 533 -34.27 28.16 10.06
CA ALA A 533 -33.59 28.38 8.78
C ALA A 533 -32.47 29.44 8.88
N ARG A 534 -32.73 30.58 9.57
CA ARG A 534 -31.69 31.60 9.81
C ARG A 534 -30.54 31.07 10.67
N SER A 535 -30.83 30.22 11.65
CA SER A 535 -29.82 29.57 12.47
C SER A 535 -28.93 28.65 11.62
N CYS A 536 -29.51 27.84 10.72
CA CYS A 536 -28.76 27.01 9.78
C CYS A 536 -27.84 27.86 8.88
N HIS A 537 -28.36 28.89 8.22
CA HIS A 537 -27.56 29.80 7.38
C HIS A 537 -26.44 30.49 8.17
N SER A 538 -26.72 30.88 9.42
CA SER A 538 -25.78 31.50 10.33
C SER A 538 -24.60 30.58 10.68
N ILE A 539 -24.88 29.29 10.89
CA ILE A 539 -23.85 28.26 11.12
C ILE A 539 -23.08 27.99 9.81
N LEU A 540 -23.76 27.80 8.67
CA LEU A 540 -23.13 27.58 7.36
C LEU A 540 -22.17 28.72 6.98
N ALA A 541 -22.57 29.96 7.22
CA ALA A 541 -21.72 31.12 7.00
C ALA A 541 -20.45 31.10 7.87
N GLN A 542 -20.53 30.57 9.10
CA GLN A 542 -19.37 30.41 9.96
C GLN A 542 -18.47 29.25 9.51
N VAL A 543 -19.05 28.14 9.05
CA VAL A 543 -18.31 27.01 8.46
C VAL A 543 -17.53 27.47 7.22
N GLY A 544 -18.14 28.26 6.34
CA GLY A 544 -17.47 28.83 5.17
C GLY A 544 -16.30 29.76 5.50
N ARG A 545 -16.36 30.47 6.64
CA ARG A 545 -15.28 31.35 7.13
C ARG A 545 -14.13 30.60 7.83
N ALA A 546 -14.34 29.34 8.22
CA ALA A 546 -13.34 28.53 8.90
C ALA A 546 -12.36 27.91 7.87
N VAL A 547 -11.53 28.73 7.24
CA VAL A 547 -10.59 28.34 6.17
C VAL A 547 -9.53 27.35 6.66
N GLY A 548 -9.26 27.30 7.98
CA GLY A 548 -8.35 26.33 8.58
C GLY A 548 -8.92 24.92 8.69
N LEU A 549 -10.21 24.70 8.41
CA LEU A 549 -10.80 23.37 8.31
C LEU A 549 -10.47 22.73 6.95
N THR A 550 -10.22 21.42 6.94
CA THR A 550 -10.10 20.68 5.68
C THR A 550 -11.39 20.75 4.88
N GLN A 551 -11.27 20.63 3.56
CA GLN A 551 -12.40 20.64 2.64
C GLN A 551 -13.44 19.57 3.04
N ASP A 552 -12.97 18.36 3.32
CA ASP A 552 -13.79 17.24 3.79
C ASP A 552 -14.60 17.57 5.06
N VAL A 553 -13.98 18.23 6.05
CA VAL A 553 -14.66 18.60 7.29
C VAL A 553 -15.71 19.68 7.04
N ARG A 554 -15.40 20.67 6.20
CA ARG A 554 -16.36 21.71 5.82
C ARG A 554 -17.54 21.15 5.04
N ASP A 555 -17.27 20.25 4.10
CA ASP A 555 -18.29 19.64 3.26
C ASP A 555 -19.22 18.75 4.07
N GLU A 556 -18.69 18.00 5.05
CA GLU A 556 -19.50 17.19 5.96
C GLU A 556 -20.37 18.05 6.89
N LEU A 557 -19.80 19.11 7.49
CA LEU A 557 -20.59 20.05 8.30
C LEU A 557 -21.70 20.71 7.48
N THR A 558 -21.35 21.17 6.28
CA THR A 558 -22.29 21.80 5.35
C THR A 558 -23.41 20.84 4.99
N ARG A 559 -23.09 19.58 4.69
CA ARG A 559 -24.05 18.54 4.37
C ARG A 559 -25.02 18.26 5.52
N GLU A 560 -24.54 18.10 6.74
CA GLU A 560 -25.40 17.84 7.89
C GLU A 560 -26.30 19.03 8.24
N ILE A 561 -25.79 20.27 8.16
CA ILE A 561 -26.62 21.46 8.40
C ILE A 561 -27.65 21.64 7.29
N ASN A 562 -27.28 21.36 6.04
CA ASN A 562 -28.21 21.41 4.92
C ASN A 562 -29.32 20.36 5.05
N ARG A 563 -29.09 19.20 5.68
CA ARG A 563 -30.19 18.25 5.97
C ARG A 563 -31.28 18.84 6.85
N VAL A 564 -30.89 19.63 7.86
CA VAL A 564 -31.84 20.34 8.73
C VAL A 564 -32.55 21.44 7.94
N LEU A 565 -31.81 22.18 7.10
CA LEU A 565 -32.37 23.24 6.27
C LEU A 565 -33.37 22.72 5.23
N ASP A 566 -33.02 21.64 4.52
CA ASP A 566 -33.86 20.98 3.52
C ASP A 566 -35.17 20.45 4.13
N GLU A 567 -35.17 20.06 5.41
CA GLU A 567 -36.39 19.65 6.11
C GLU A 567 -37.30 20.85 6.41
N VAL A 568 -36.73 21.97 6.86
CA VAL A 568 -37.48 23.21 7.10
C VAL A 568 -38.09 23.74 5.79
N ASP A 569 -37.34 23.72 4.70
CA ASP A 569 -37.78 24.21 3.39
C ASP A 569 -38.89 23.34 2.76
N ARG A 570 -39.06 22.10 3.23
CA ARG A 570 -40.16 21.22 2.81
C ARG A 570 -41.51 21.56 3.46
N ILE A 571 -41.54 22.42 4.48
CA ILE A 571 -42.76 22.81 5.18
C ILE A 571 -43.29 24.12 4.58
N PRO A 572 -44.40 24.11 3.81
CA PRO A 572 -44.96 25.35 3.27
C PRO A 572 -45.44 26.29 4.38
N ALA A 573 -45.34 27.61 4.14
CA ALA A 573 -45.83 28.61 5.08
C ALA A 573 -47.32 28.38 5.43
N GLY A 574 -47.64 28.34 6.71
CA GLY A 574 -48.97 28.07 7.24
C GLY A 574 -49.42 26.59 7.18
N ALA A 575 -48.58 25.66 6.72
CA ALA A 575 -48.93 24.25 6.58
C ALA A 575 -48.41 23.34 7.71
N ALA A 576 -47.64 23.86 8.67
CA ALA A 576 -47.07 23.03 9.75
C ALA A 576 -48.15 22.22 10.51
N ALA A 577 -49.23 22.89 10.92
CA ALA A 577 -50.35 22.24 11.59
C ALA A 577 -51.12 21.24 10.72
N SER A 578 -51.24 21.48 9.40
CA SER A 578 -51.95 20.58 8.48
C SER A 578 -51.13 19.35 8.09
N VAL A 579 -49.81 19.42 8.22
CA VAL A 579 -48.87 18.30 8.03
C VAL A 579 -48.65 17.53 9.36
N GLY A 580 -49.25 17.98 10.46
CA GLY A 580 -49.15 17.31 11.77
C GLY A 580 -47.80 17.51 12.46
N ILE A 581 -47.09 18.59 12.14
CA ILE A 581 -45.78 18.90 12.71
C ILE A 581 -45.96 19.82 13.92
N ASP A 582 -45.53 19.36 15.08
CA ASP A 582 -45.34 20.23 16.25
C ASP A 582 -44.04 21.03 16.06
N VAL A 583 -44.18 22.33 15.80
CA VAL A 583 -43.04 23.21 15.47
C VAL A 583 -42.15 23.47 16.68
N ASP A 584 -42.70 23.47 17.90
CA ASP A 584 -41.91 23.65 19.12
C ASP A 584 -41.04 22.40 19.37
N ASP A 585 -41.60 21.19 19.23
CA ASP A 585 -40.86 19.93 19.29
C ASP A 585 -39.82 19.81 18.17
N HIS A 586 -40.15 20.27 16.96
CA HIS A 586 -39.23 20.28 15.83
C HIS A 586 -38.01 21.17 16.07
N LEU A 587 -38.23 22.39 16.59
CA LEU A 587 -37.14 23.29 16.98
C LEU A 587 -36.29 22.70 18.10
N LEU A 588 -36.91 22.05 19.09
CA LEU A 588 -36.20 21.43 20.19
C LEU A 588 -35.36 20.23 19.74
N ALA A 589 -35.86 19.42 18.80
CA ALA A 589 -35.11 18.33 18.19
C ALA A 589 -33.91 18.83 17.39
N ALA A 590 -34.07 19.85 16.56
CA ALA A 590 -32.96 20.49 15.85
C ALA A 590 -31.94 21.11 16.83
N ALA A 591 -32.41 21.76 17.90
CA ALA A 591 -31.53 22.30 18.94
C ALA A 591 -30.78 21.19 19.72
N HIS A 592 -31.42 20.05 19.98
CA HIS A 592 -30.79 18.88 20.59
C HIS A 592 -29.73 18.28 19.67
N TYR A 593 -30.05 18.16 18.37
CA TYR A 593 -29.11 17.74 17.35
C TYR A 593 -27.88 18.66 17.31
N PHE A 594 -28.07 19.97 17.21
CA PHE A 594 -26.98 20.94 17.23
C PHE A 594 -26.18 20.93 18.54
N THR A 595 -26.82 20.63 19.68
CA THR A 595 -26.10 20.42 20.95
C THR A 595 -25.16 19.22 20.86
N THR A 596 -25.64 18.12 20.27
CA THR A 596 -24.86 16.90 20.05
C THR A 596 -23.72 17.17 19.06
N LEU A 597 -24.00 17.87 17.96
CA LEU A 597 -23.02 18.31 16.97
C LEU A 597 -21.90 19.14 17.62
N ALA A 598 -22.23 20.13 18.45
CA ALA A 598 -21.24 20.93 19.15
C ALA A 598 -20.39 20.10 20.12
N ALA A 599 -20.99 19.14 20.83
CA ALA A 599 -20.25 18.22 21.69
C ALA A 599 -19.29 17.31 20.89
N GLN A 600 -19.75 16.78 19.76
CA GLN A 600 -18.93 15.97 18.84
C GLN A 600 -17.79 16.77 18.23
N LEU A 601 -18.04 18.02 17.82
CA LEU A 601 -17.02 18.92 17.31
C LEU A 601 -15.90 19.17 18.32
N ARG A 602 -16.22 19.37 19.60
CA ARG A 602 -15.20 19.47 20.66
C ARG A 602 -14.43 18.17 20.85
N ALA A 603 -15.11 17.03 20.73
CA ALA A 603 -14.49 15.72 20.89
C ALA A 603 -13.50 15.37 19.77
N THR A 604 -13.59 16.02 18.60
CA THR A 604 -12.64 15.81 17.49
C THR A 604 -11.19 16.13 17.85
N GLY A 605 -10.97 17.04 18.80
CA GLY A 605 -9.62 17.48 19.19
C GLY A 605 -8.89 18.31 18.13
N LEU A 606 -9.61 18.88 17.15
CA LEU A 606 -9.07 19.84 16.18
C LEU A 606 -8.61 21.12 16.91
N GLU A 607 -7.49 21.70 16.49
CA GLU A 607 -6.92 22.89 17.12
C GLU A 607 -7.86 24.11 17.00
N GLU A 608 -7.86 25.02 17.98
CA GLU A 608 -8.66 26.26 17.90
C GLU A 608 -8.30 27.11 16.68
N SER A 609 -7.03 27.06 16.25
CA SER A 609 -6.48 27.72 15.06
C SER A 609 -7.18 27.33 13.75
N THR A 610 -7.83 26.17 13.70
CA THR A 610 -8.57 25.69 12.51
C THR A 610 -9.88 26.45 12.28
N GLY A 611 -10.33 27.24 13.26
CA GLY A 611 -11.64 27.90 13.24
C GLY A 611 -12.80 27.00 13.72
N ILE A 612 -12.54 25.73 14.06
CA ILE A 612 -13.56 24.82 14.62
C ILE A 612 -14.15 25.35 15.94
N GLY A 613 -13.36 26.04 16.75
CA GLY A 613 -13.80 26.65 18.00
C GLY A 613 -14.87 27.73 17.75
N ASP A 614 -14.69 28.54 16.71
CA ASP A 614 -15.66 29.57 16.33
C ASP A 614 -16.94 28.95 15.75
N VAL A 615 -16.82 27.88 14.95
CA VAL A 615 -17.98 27.11 14.47
C VAL A 615 -18.75 26.52 15.66
N THR A 616 -18.06 25.88 16.59
CA THR A 616 -18.67 25.28 17.80
C THR A 616 -19.39 26.33 18.63
N ARG A 617 -18.74 27.48 18.90
CA ARG A 617 -19.33 28.60 19.63
C ARG A 617 -20.57 29.13 18.93
N ARG A 618 -20.53 29.24 17.59
CA ARG A 618 -21.67 29.67 16.78
C ARG A 618 -22.84 28.71 16.89
N VAL A 619 -22.59 27.41 16.78
CA VAL A 619 -23.62 26.37 16.94
C VAL A 619 -24.28 26.51 18.32
N GLU A 620 -23.51 26.68 19.40
CA GLU A 620 -24.08 26.85 20.74
C GLU A 620 -24.88 28.14 20.91
N GLU A 621 -24.44 29.25 20.31
CA GLU A 621 -25.20 30.51 20.29
C GLU A 621 -26.57 30.31 19.64
N GLU A 622 -26.61 29.62 18.49
CA GLU A 622 -27.87 29.30 17.82
C GLU A 622 -28.73 28.33 18.63
N VAL A 623 -28.16 27.30 19.26
CA VAL A 623 -28.89 26.41 20.17
C VAL A 623 -29.57 27.18 21.29
N ARG A 624 -28.85 28.12 21.94
CA ARG A 624 -29.43 28.98 22.98
C ARG A 624 -30.52 29.90 22.42
N ARG A 625 -30.41 30.36 21.17
CA ARG A 625 -31.46 31.14 20.50
C ARG A 625 -32.71 30.30 20.23
N LEU A 626 -32.55 29.08 19.70
CA LEU A 626 -33.66 28.18 19.38
C LEU A 626 -34.41 27.74 20.63
N ARG A 627 -33.71 27.31 21.69
CA ARG A 627 -34.34 26.90 22.95
C ARG A 627 -35.13 28.04 23.61
N ARG A 628 -34.65 29.28 23.53
CA ARG A 628 -35.39 30.46 24.05
C ARG A 628 -36.64 30.77 23.23
N ALA A 629 -36.59 30.57 21.91
CA ALA A 629 -37.74 30.80 21.04
C ALA A 629 -38.86 29.77 21.27
N ALA A 630 -38.50 28.50 21.49
CA ALA A 630 -39.44 27.45 21.86
C ALA A 630 -39.96 27.63 23.30
N GLY A 631 -39.08 27.93 24.26
CA GLY A 631 -39.41 28.03 25.69
C GLY A 631 -40.08 29.32 26.17
N GLY A 632 -40.39 30.27 25.28
CA GLY A 632 -41.04 31.54 25.62
C GLY A 632 -42.49 31.43 26.10
N SER A 633 -43.05 30.23 26.28
CA SER A 633 -44.48 30.01 26.54
C SER A 633 -44.89 29.81 28.02
N TYR A 634 -43.98 29.89 29.00
CA TYR A 634 -44.33 29.63 30.42
C TYR A 634 -44.13 30.80 31.40
N GLY A 635 -44.06 32.05 30.92
CA GLY A 635 -43.79 33.19 31.81
C GLY A 635 -44.38 34.51 31.36
N SER A 636 -45.71 34.61 31.27
CA SER A 636 -46.41 35.91 31.33
C SER A 636 -47.91 35.73 31.61
N SER A 637 -48.24 35.38 32.85
CA SER A 637 -49.58 35.62 33.42
C SER A 637 -49.41 36.12 34.85
N GLY A 638 -48.89 37.35 34.98
CA GLY A 638 -49.03 38.15 36.18
C GLY A 638 -50.20 39.10 35.97
N ASP A 639 -51.40 38.65 36.32
CA ASP A 639 -52.56 39.52 36.46
C ASP A 639 -52.26 40.55 37.55
N SER A 640 -52.11 41.81 37.14
CA SER A 640 -52.20 42.97 38.02
C SER A 640 -53.40 43.80 37.57
N HIS A 641 -54.59 43.36 37.97
CA HIS A 641 -55.74 44.23 38.18
C HIS A 641 -55.88 44.47 39.68
N GLY A 642 -55.81 45.74 40.08
CA GLY A 642 -55.79 46.17 41.47
C GLY A 642 -57.15 46.12 42.16
N TYR A 643 -57.07 46.10 43.50
CA TYR A 643 -57.67 47.08 44.41
C TYR A 643 -56.79 47.20 45.65
#